data_AF-A0A8S9Y8X8-F1
#
_entry.id   AF-A0A8S9Y8X8-F1
#
_cell.length_a   1.000
_cell.length_b   1.000
_cell.length_c   1.000
_cell.angle_alpha   90.00
_cell.angle_beta   90.00
_cell.angle_gamma   90.00
#
_symmetry.space_group_name_H-M   'P 1'
#
loop_
_entity.id
_entity.type
_entity.pdbx_description
1 polymer ?
#
loop_
_entity_poly.entity_id
_entity_poly.type
_entity_poly.pdbx_seq_one_letter_code
_entity_poly.pdbx_strand_id
1 'polypeptide(L)'
;CRSGLYSSLLWDSLPSEASAYYPGFLFIDLLTPDCMAMTDTTEKMYYLSLSEEMIIFEPVSSINSVFFDPANQQVFALRSRGAMGVNVKSPIHNELFNFRIEDRGEVLSIKFSTDNNILAIQRTPNTVDFLNFINGAPDVVEYTQGCKSKTANLLGLIWCSPLEILFVTTEHLELYQVLPAKCQVRFIKHTALLSNWFAWDPVSHILVASTAGSTGITCHTFHLKTPGLITKLSKFELSEFPTVVGGSASSSMGAVLQNTCLLATIYDHVYFLFVHKTSSLVEDNESDDVTEASARQSSTIISLYELKSDGSSKLTDELYVAADGQVAISILDNLVLVHSQQDRKTSVYDIAVGGQSDNGILQHYPLFSPSPIAPLTLASSAVPLLSSNLGAQIPVELYSSSWVLNLPNVIIDGSLGCLWTLRLNNGVVPKLTSKRNEITDFLLHRDGAKQVILDYCSSLSLKAVTEANSYEQLAPDDYTFHGDSLSALLDDFAYVFKRFGELFHRQLSNRRVAGSQTTTIGSSKRTVSSAEDCLVPPFGWPYTVQQCEVYNHVFLTVQGNENKHVRSFFYAVLVEYIRSLIEHEISVDHCLHELLISMVARLEEYAQLLYCIQSRLLADSKPIALQLLSLESVYPAAGQLAIDMLKRLNFSNEEVVEVLLLKHKFMEALRFCLMRPHLFRSPDDLPKRILKLALQSGDKLTFYNVYRFFYLRQESGLSAPCEEMTAKFKDMFGEAMC
;
A
#
# COMPACT_ATOMS: atom_id res chain seq x y z
N CYS A 1 54.58 -23.81 21.38
CA CYS A 1 55.48 -24.85 20.83
C CYS A 1 55.02 -25.23 19.43
N ARG A 2 55.89 -24.99 18.42
CA ARG A 2 55.92 -25.45 16.99
C ARG A 2 54.61 -26.05 16.43
N SER A 3 53.91 -25.43 15.48
CA SER A 3 54.23 -25.23 14.04
C SER A 3 53.04 -24.45 13.42
N GLY A 4 53.08 -23.62 12.38
CA GLY A 4 54.09 -23.27 11.38
C GLY A 4 53.41 -22.99 10.03
N LEU A 5 53.15 -21.70 9.74
CA LEU A 5 53.26 -21.01 8.43
C LEU A 5 52.41 -21.47 7.21
N TYR A 6 51.49 -20.62 6.76
CA TYR A 6 51.43 -19.99 5.41
C TYR A 6 50.20 -19.05 5.35
N SER A 7 50.41 -17.74 5.49
CA SER A 7 49.45 -16.70 5.09
C SER A 7 50.21 -15.52 4.49
N SER A 8 49.53 -14.79 3.61
CA SER A 8 49.94 -13.64 2.80
C SER A 8 50.52 -13.95 1.41
N LEU A 9 49.75 -13.60 0.39
CA LEU A 9 50.13 -12.75 -0.75
C LEU A 9 48.91 -12.60 -1.69
N LEU A 10 48.44 -11.35 -1.85
CA LEU A 10 47.68 -10.76 -2.98
C LEU A 10 46.57 -9.82 -2.50
N TRP A 11 46.98 -8.70 -1.89
CA TRP A 11 46.26 -7.43 -1.96
C TRP A 11 47.35 -6.35 -2.04
N ASP A 12 47.72 -5.98 -3.25
CA ASP A 12 48.38 -4.70 -3.55
C ASP A 12 48.46 -4.54 -5.06
N SER A 13 47.58 -3.70 -5.62
CA SER A 13 47.80 -2.75 -6.72
C SER A 13 46.51 -2.46 -7.49
N LEU A 14 45.91 -1.29 -7.22
CA LEU A 14 45.30 -0.38 -8.20
C LEU A 14 44.98 0.97 -7.49
N PRO A 15 45.04 2.11 -8.20
CA PRO A 15 45.38 3.41 -7.63
C PRO A 15 44.19 4.22 -7.09
N SER A 16 44.55 5.16 -6.21
CA SER A 16 43.74 6.18 -5.57
C SER A 16 43.06 7.12 -6.57
N GLU A 17 41.73 7.25 -6.49
CA GLU A 17 40.98 8.51 -6.54
C GLU A 17 39.49 8.23 -6.34
N ALA A 18 38.98 8.53 -5.14
CA ALA A 18 37.59 8.96 -4.85
C ALA A 18 37.30 8.83 -3.34
N SER A 19 37.80 9.78 -2.55
CA SER A 19 37.21 10.09 -1.25
C SER A 19 36.15 11.18 -1.46
N ALA A 20 34.90 10.94 -1.08
CA ALA A 20 34.23 11.71 -0.03
C ALA A 20 32.71 11.41 0.06
N TYR A 21 32.23 11.44 1.31
CA TYR A 21 30.85 11.58 1.79
C TYR A 21 29.92 10.36 1.81
N TYR A 22 29.90 9.67 2.97
CA TYR A 22 28.69 9.45 3.79
C TYR A 22 29.12 9.22 5.26
N PRO A 23 28.68 10.03 6.23
CA PRO A 23 28.92 9.79 7.66
C PRO A 23 27.71 9.10 8.32
N GLY A 24 27.97 8.29 9.36
CA GLY A 24 26.95 7.99 10.37
C GLY A 24 26.80 6.53 10.80
N PHE A 25 27.88 5.84 11.16
CA PHE A 25 27.79 4.67 12.04
C PHE A 25 27.50 5.17 13.47
N LEU A 26 26.29 4.96 13.97
CA LEU A 26 25.96 5.03 15.39
C LEU A 26 25.83 3.59 15.90
N PHE A 27 26.76 3.23 16.79
CA PHE A 27 26.74 2.01 17.57
C PHE A 27 25.39 1.88 18.30
N ILE A 28 24.66 0.80 18.04
CA ILE A 28 23.57 0.35 18.91
C ILE A 28 24.23 -0.54 19.97
N ASP A 29 24.27 -0.02 21.20
CA ASP A 29 24.72 -0.75 22.37
C ASP A 29 23.84 -2.00 22.60
N LEU A 30 24.52 -3.13 22.81
CA LEU A 30 23.94 -4.39 23.26
C LEU A 30 23.27 -4.20 24.63
N LEU A 31 21.95 -4.18 24.66
CA LEU A 31 21.18 -4.27 25.89
C LEU A 31 21.14 -5.73 26.38
N THR A 32 21.74 -5.96 27.54
CA THR A 32 21.65 -7.18 28.34
C THR A 32 20.24 -7.41 28.90
N PRO A 33 19.80 -8.67 29.06
CA PRO A 33 18.48 -8.99 29.60
C PRO A 33 18.55 -9.10 31.13
N ASP A 34 18.24 -8.03 31.84
CA ASP A 34 17.90 -8.09 33.26
C ASP A 34 17.14 -6.83 33.67
N CYS A 35 15.81 -6.94 33.75
CA CYS A 35 14.89 -6.20 34.64
C CYS A 35 13.43 -6.48 34.22
N MET A 36 12.96 -7.71 34.45
CA MET A 36 11.52 -7.95 34.58
C MET A 36 11.09 -7.53 36.00
N ALA A 37 10.76 -6.25 36.17
CA ALA A 37 9.83 -5.83 37.20
C ALA A 37 8.48 -5.62 36.49
N MET A 38 7.59 -6.61 36.64
CA MET A 38 6.19 -6.54 36.25
C MET A 38 5.52 -5.37 36.99
N THR A 39 5.41 -4.22 36.34
CA THR A 39 4.32 -3.28 36.61
C THR A 39 3.17 -3.66 35.69
N ASP A 40 2.19 -4.34 36.26
CA ASP A 40 0.95 -4.75 35.62
C ASP A 40 0.06 -3.52 35.39
N THR A 41 0.44 -2.70 34.39
CA THR A 41 -0.44 -1.74 33.74
C THR A 41 -0.60 -2.23 32.31
N THR A 42 -1.64 -3.02 32.06
CA THR A 42 -2.06 -3.33 30.70
C THR A 42 -2.45 -2.02 30.00
N GLU A 43 -1.49 -1.37 29.34
CA GLU A 43 -1.78 -0.21 28.50
C GLU A 43 -2.84 -0.63 27.48
N LYS A 44 -4.05 -0.07 27.60
CA LYS A 44 -5.10 -0.29 26.60
C LYS A 44 -4.58 0.22 25.26
N MET A 45 -4.47 -0.70 24.30
CA MET A 45 -4.02 -0.38 22.95
C MET A 45 -5.20 0.12 22.12
N TYR A 46 -5.06 1.31 21.53
CA TYR A 46 -6.08 1.93 20.69
C TYR A 46 -5.58 1.98 19.25
N TYR A 47 -6.39 1.48 18.31
CA TYR A 47 -6.07 1.51 16.88
C TYR A 47 -6.57 2.78 16.18
N LEU A 48 -7.46 3.55 16.80
CA LEU A 48 -7.89 4.87 16.32
C LEU A 48 -7.51 5.96 17.31
N SER A 49 -7.12 7.12 16.79
CA SER A 49 -6.89 8.35 17.54
C SER A 49 -7.42 9.55 16.76
N LEU A 50 -7.67 10.66 17.46
CA LEU A 50 -7.93 11.94 16.81
C LEU A 50 -6.59 12.61 16.45
N SER A 51 -6.58 13.42 15.40
CA SER A 51 -5.39 14.19 15.03
C SER A 51 -4.90 15.11 16.15
N GLU A 52 -3.58 15.18 16.33
CA GLU A 52 -2.94 16.09 17.29
C GLU A 52 -3.19 17.55 16.92
N GLU A 53 -3.07 17.86 15.62
CA GLU A 53 -3.46 19.16 15.07
C GLU A 53 -4.98 19.21 14.91
N MET A 54 -5.60 20.16 15.63
CA MET A 54 -7.04 20.40 15.59
C MET A 54 -7.35 21.79 15.07
N ILE A 55 -8.49 21.92 14.38
CA ILE A 55 -8.98 23.21 13.93
C ILE A 55 -9.98 23.74 14.95
N ILE A 56 -9.71 24.95 15.42
CA ILE A 56 -10.53 25.63 16.42
C ILE A 56 -11.35 26.70 15.72
N PHE A 57 -12.65 26.74 15.95
CA PHE A 57 -13.57 27.73 15.44
C PHE A 57 -14.49 28.25 16.55
N GLU A 58 -15.25 29.30 16.26
CA GLU A 58 -16.20 29.81 17.25
C GLU A 58 -17.35 28.81 17.46
N PRO A 59 -17.61 28.38 18.70
CA PRO A 59 -18.65 27.39 19.01
C PRO A 59 -20.05 27.83 18.58
N VAL A 60 -20.90 26.84 18.29
CA VAL A 60 -22.30 27.03 17.93
C VAL A 60 -23.04 27.66 19.11
N SER A 61 -23.78 28.74 18.84
CA SER A 61 -24.59 29.45 19.84
C SER A 61 -25.79 30.11 19.17
N SER A 62 -26.61 30.85 19.91
CA SER A 62 -27.74 31.60 19.34
C SER A 62 -27.35 32.68 18.33
N ILE A 63 -26.07 33.08 18.29
CA ILE A 63 -25.53 34.09 17.37
C ILE A 63 -24.44 33.55 16.44
N ASN A 64 -24.03 32.29 16.63
CA ASN A 64 -22.96 31.67 15.87
C ASN A 64 -23.45 30.38 15.22
N SER A 65 -23.29 30.28 13.91
CA SER A 65 -23.63 29.08 13.14
C SER A 65 -22.38 28.50 12.47
N VAL A 66 -22.36 27.17 12.33
CA VAL A 66 -21.21 26.44 11.78
C VAL A 66 -21.69 25.53 10.67
N PHE A 67 -21.01 25.59 9.52
CA PHE A 67 -21.29 24.76 8.35
C PHE A 67 -20.01 24.03 7.93
N PHE A 68 -20.16 22.85 7.35
CA PHE A 68 -19.07 22.09 6.79
C PHE A 68 -19.32 21.83 5.30
N ASP A 69 -18.34 22.14 4.47
CA ASP A 69 -18.34 21.76 3.07
C ASP A 69 -17.48 20.51 2.87
N PRO A 70 -18.07 19.33 2.60
CA PRO A 70 -17.32 18.09 2.41
C PRO A 70 -16.51 18.08 1.10
N ALA A 71 -16.88 18.88 0.10
CA ALA A 71 -16.17 18.91 -1.19
C ALA A 71 -14.78 19.54 -1.06
N ASN A 72 -14.70 20.72 -0.44
CA ASN A 72 -13.44 21.41 -0.20
C ASN A 72 -12.82 21.10 1.18
N GLN A 73 -13.51 20.28 1.99
CA GLN A 73 -13.20 20.03 3.41
C GLN A 73 -12.97 21.34 4.18
N GLN A 74 -13.97 22.21 4.20
CA GLN A 74 -13.88 23.53 4.84
C GLN A 74 -14.94 23.67 5.93
N VAL A 75 -14.56 24.22 7.07
CA VAL A 75 -15.49 24.63 8.13
C VAL A 75 -15.70 26.15 8.06
N PHE A 76 -16.96 26.56 8.00
CA PHE A 76 -17.40 27.96 8.00
C PHE A 76 -18.01 28.27 9.37
N ALA A 77 -17.43 29.21 10.10
CA ALA A 77 -17.99 29.75 11.33
C ALA A 77 -18.50 31.17 11.09
N LEU A 78 -19.81 31.36 11.24
CA LEU A 78 -20.50 32.62 11.00
C LEU A 78 -20.91 33.23 12.34
N ARG A 79 -20.76 34.55 12.46
CA ARG A 79 -21.10 35.32 13.67
C ARG A 79 -21.96 36.52 13.32
N SER A 80 -23.17 36.59 13.87
CA SER A 80 -24.09 37.73 13.69
C SER A 80 -23.94 38.74 14.84
N ARG A 81 -23.10 39.77 14.65
CA ARG A 81 -23.01 40.95 15.54
C ARG A 81 -23.02 42.26 14.74
N GLY A 82 -24.11 42.50 14.01
CA GLY A 82 -24.35 43.70 13.21
C GLY A 82 -23.89 43.58 11.75
N ALA A 83 -22.66 43.13 11.52
CA ALA A 83 -22.21 42.60 10.23
C ALA A 83 -21.87 41.12 10.40
N MET A 84 -22.24 40.27 9.45
CA MET A 84 -22.03 38.84 9.55
C MET A 84 -20.58 38.51 9.21
N GLY A 85 -19.77 38.21 10.23
CA GLY A 85 -18.39 37.78 10.05
C GLY A 85 -18.33 36.30 9.68
N VAL A 86 -17.50 35.95 8.71
CA VAL A 86 -17.31 34.58 8.24
C VAL A 86 -15.84 34.21 8.39
N ASN A 87 -15.56 33.13 9.13
CA ASN A 87 -14.24 32.54 9.26
C ASN A 87 -14.24 31.15 8.61
N VAL A 88 -13.32 30.91 7.70
CA VAL A 88 -13.21 29.63 6.99
C VAL A 88 -11.84 29.03 7.24
N LYS A 89 -11.84 27.76 7.62
CA LYS A 89 -10.64 26.97 7.89
C LYS A 89 -10.76 25.60 7.22
N SER A 90 -9.65 24.98 6.85
CA SER A 90 -9.60 23.63 6.27
C SER A 90 -8.49 22.81 6.92
N PRO A 91 -8.67 21.49 7.14
CA PRO A 91 -7.59 20.61 7.59
C PRO A 91 -6.62 20.26 6.46
N ILE A 92 -7.02 20.45 5.20
CA ILE A 92 -6.19 20.15 4.02
C ILE A 92 -5.45 21.42 3.56
N HIS A 93 -6.15 22.55 3.52
CA HIS A 93 -5.60 23.81 3.06
C HIS A 93 -5.24 24.73 4.23
N ASN A 94 -4.00 25.21 4.27
CA ASN A 94 -3.56 26.17 5.29
C ASN A 94 -4.09 27.61 5.03
N GLU A 95 -5.00 27.77 4.07
CA GLU A 95 -5.62 29.06 3.75
C GLU A 95 -6.70 29.39 4.76
N LEU A 96 -6.59 30.58 5.34
CA LEU A 96 -7.55 31.13 6.28
C LEU A 96 -8.29 32.27 5.61
N PHE A 97 -9.60 32.12 5.42
CA PHE A 97 -10.44 33.21 4.94
C PHE A 97 -11.15 33.87 6.11
N ASN A 98 -11.03 35.18 6.23
CA ASN A 98 -11.75 35.97 7.20
C ASN A 98 -12.32 37.21 6.50
N PHE A 99 -13.64 37.24 6.37
CA PHE A 99 -14.34 38.28 5.65
C PHE A 99 -15.69 38.57 6.28
N ARG A 100 -16.40 39.56 5.73
CA ARG A 100 -17.74 39.95 6.18
C ARG A 100 -18.69 39.88 5.00
N ILE A 101 -19.90 39.40 5.26
CA ILE A 101 -21.01 39.42 4.32
C ILE A 101 -22.14 40.29 4.87
N GLU A 102 -23.03 40.75 4.00
CA GLU A 102 -24.22 41.47 4.44
C GLU A 102 -25.12 40.55 5.27
N ASP A 103 -25.56 41.06 6.42
CA ASP A 103 -26.48 40.35 7.29
C ASP A 103 -27.92 40.50 6.75
N ARG A 104 -28.31 39.52 5.91
CA ARG A 104 -29.65 39.45 5.29
C ARG A 104 -30.52 38.35 5.90
N GLY A 105 -30.26 37.97 7.15
CA GLY A 105 -31.00 36.92 7.87
C GLY A 105 -30.25 35.60 7.93
N GLU A 106 -30.98 34.52 8.24
CA GLU A 106 -30.42 33.20 8.48
C GLU A 106 -29.78 32.60 7.22
N VAL A 107 -28.60 32.00 7.40
CA VAL A 107 -27.92 31.24 6.35
C VAL A 107 -28.28 29.77 6.51
N LEU A 108 -28.78 29.14 5.45
CA LEU A 108 -29.16 27.73 5.42
C LEU A 108 -28.01 26.85 4.92
N SER A 109 -27.22 27.37 3.97
CA SER A 109 -26.07 26.68 3.38
C SER A 109 -25.08 27.71 2.85
N ILE A 110 -23.79 27.41 2.94
CA ILE A 110 -22.71 28.27 2.46
C ILE A 110 -21.57 27.40 1.95
N LYS A 111 -21.08 27.65 0.73
CA LYS A 111 -20.02 26.86 0.10
C LYS A 111 -19.20 27.69 -0.88
N PHE A 112 -17.89 27.45 -0.92
CA PHE A 112 -17.03 27.99 -1.97
C PHE A 112 -17.07 27.12 -3.23
N SER A 113 -16.80 27.73 -4.39
CA SER A 113 -16.40 27.02 -5.60
C SER A 113 -15.12 26.23 -5.36
N THR A 114 -14.82 25.26 -6.22
CA THR A 114 -13.66 24.35 -6.07
C THR A 114 -12.31 25.08 -6.06
N ASP A 115 -12.26 26.32 -6.54
CA ASP A 115 -11.08 27.20 -6.58
C ASP A 115 -11.14 28.35 -5.56
N ASN A 116 -12.12 28.33 -4.64
CA ASN A 116 -12.35 29.36 -3.61
C ASN A 116 -12.61 30.79 -4.13
N ASN A 117 -12.91 30.96 -5.43
CA ASN A 117 -13.11 32.28 -6.03
C ASN A 117 -14.56 32.77 -6.01
N ILE A 118 -15.53 31.89 -5.77
CA ILE A 118 -16.95 32.24 -5.75
C ILE A 118 -17.59 31.60 -4.52
N LEU A 119 -18.26 32.42 -3.71
CA LEU A 119 -19.02 31.96 -2.55
C LEU A 119 -20.50 31.88 -2.91
N ALA A 120 -21.11 30.71 -2.71
CA ALA A 120 -22.55 30.50 -2.80
C ALA A 120 -23.16 30.50 -1.40
N ILE A 121 -24.21 31.29 -1.20
CA ILE A 121 -24.90 31.47 0.08
C ILE A 121 -26.39 31.24 -0.13
N GLN A 122 -26.95 30.22 0.50
CA GLN A 122 -28.38 29.96 0.52
C GLN A 122 -29.00 30.62 1.74
N ARG A 123 -29.79 31.68 1.52
CA ARG A 123 -30.55 32.38 2.58
C ARG A 123 -32.03 32.03 2.58
N THR A 124 -32.55 31.51 1.47
CA THR A 124 -33.94 31.07 1.35
C THR A 124 -34.04 29.64 0.82
N PRO A 125 -35.19 28.95 0.97
CA PRO A 125 -35.35 27.60 0.43
C PRO A 125 -35.26 27.50 -1.10
N ASN A 126 -35.35 28.61 -1.85
CA ASN A 126 -35.44 28.58 -3.31
C ASN A 126 -34.52 29.58 -4.03
N THR A 127 -33.64 30.28 -3.31
CA THR A 127 -32.65 31.19 -3.91
C THR A 127 -31.26 31.00 -3.32
N VAL A 128 -30.26 31.27 -4.16
CA VAL A 128 -28.84 31.25 -3.81
C VAL A 128 -28.23 32.57 -4.24
N ASP A 129 -27.54 33.21 -3.31
CA ASP A 129 -26.75 34.41 -3.54
C ASP A 129 -25.31 34.03 -3.84
N PHE A 130 -24.66 34.77 -4.73
CA PHE A 130 -23.28 34.57 -5.15
C PHE A 130 -22.46 35.81 -4.87
N LEU A 131 -21.25 35.59 -4.36
CA LEU A 131 -20.28 36.62 -4.03
C LEU A 131 -18.92 36.23 -4.59
N ASN A 132 -18.37 37.06 -5.47
CA ASN A 132 -17.06 36.82 -6.06
C ASN A 132 -15.94 37.20 -5.09
N PHE A 133 -14.81 36.51 -5.19
CA PHE A 133 -13.59 36.81 -4.46
C PHE A 133 -12.47 37.19 -5.44
N ILE A 134 -11.81 38.31 -5.15
CA ILE A 134 -10.67 38.80 -5.93
C ILE A 134 -9.50 38.92 -4.96
N ASN A 135 -8.43 38.16 -5.22
CA ASN A 135 -7.24 38.11 -4.36
C ASN A 135 -7.57 37.83 -2.88
N GLY A 136 -8.53 36.93 -2.62
CA GLY A 136 -8.94 36.52 -1.27
C GLY A 136 -9.85 37.49 -0.52
N ALA A 137 -10.29 38.59 -1.16
CA ALA A 137 -11.26 39.52 -0.59
C ALA A 137 -12.61 39.46 -1.33
N PRO A 138 -13.75 39.56 -0.64
CA PRO A 138 -15.06 39.60 -1.28
C PRO A 138 -15.24 40.87 -2.10
N ASP A 139 -15.88 40.74 -3.26
CA ASP A 139 -16.38 41.85 -4.05
C ASP A 139 -17.55 42.55 -3.35
N VAL A 140 -17.94 43.74 -3.81
CA VAL A 140 -19.06 44.50 -3.23
C VAL A 140 -20.41 44.02 -3.77
N VAL A 141 -20.44 43.43 -4.97
CA VAL A 141 -21.67 43.09 -5.68
C VAL A 141 -22.05 41.63 -5.44
N GLU A 142 -23.12 41.42 -4.66
CA GLU A 142 -23.83 40.13 -4.59
C GLU A 142 -24.85 40.02 -5.73
N TYR A 143 -25.05 38.81 -6.26
CA TYR A 143 -26.09 38.52 -7.25
C TYR A 143 -26.81 37.21 -6.95
N THR A 144 -28.11 37.16 -7.24
CA THR A 144 -29.00 36.06 -6.80
C THR A 144 -29.51 35.25 -7.97
N GLN A 145 -29.56 33.92 -7.81
CA GLN A 145 -30.26 33.00 -8.69
C GLN A 145 -31.36 32.27 -7.93
N GLY A 146 -32.59 32.31 -8.45
CA GLY A 146 -33.70 31.51 -7.95
C GLY A 146 -33.83 30.18 -8.68
N CYS A 147 -34.42 29.18 -8.02
CA CYS A 147 -34.85 27.94 -8.66
C CYS A 147 -35.82 28.23 -9.81
N LYS A 148 -35.84 27.35 -10.82
CA LYS A 148 -36.72 27.50 -11.97
C LYS A 148 -38.20 27.48 -11.58
N SER A 149 -38.55 26.62 -10.63
CA SER A 149 -39.89 26.49 -10.08
C SER A 149 -39.98 27.22 -8.73
N LYS A 150 -41.03 28.03 -8.55
CA LYS A 150 -41.27 28.75 -7.28
C LYS A 150 -41.72 27.82 -6.15
N THR A 151 -42.24 26.64 -6.49
CA THR A 151 -42.67 25.60 -5.53
C THR A 151 -41.55 24.64 -5.17
N ALA A 152 -40.46 24.62 -5.93
CA ALA A 152 -39.32 23.76 -5.66
C ALA A 152 -38.48 24.31 -4.51
N ASN A 153 -38.12 23.43 -3.59
CA ASN A 153 -37.17 23.71 -2.52
C ASN A 153 -35.80 23.12 -2.88
N LEU A 154 -34.73 23.83 -2.54
CA LEU A 154 -33.35 23.37 -2.62
C LEU A 154 -33.10 22.34 -1.53
N LEU A 155 -32.74 21.12 -1.95
CA LEU A 155 -32.20 20.09 -1.08
C LEU A 155 -30.72 20.33 -0.81
N GLY A 156 -29.98 20.84 -1.81
CA GLY A 156 -28.58 21.19 -1.64
C GLY A 156 -27.88 21.72 -2.89
N LEU A 157 -26.63 22.14 -2.68
CA LEU A 157 -25.77 22.79 -3.66
C LEU A 157 -24.50 21.96 -3.89
N ILE A 158 -24.18 21.72 -5.16
CA ILE A 158 -23.00 20.96 -5.60
C ILE A 158 -22.23 21.79 -6.63
N TRP A 159 -20.99 22.16 -6.33
CA TRP A 159 -20.08 22.70 -7.34
C TRP A 159 -19.51 21.54 -8.17
N CYS A 160 -19.84 21.50 -9.46
CA CYS A 160 -19.34 20.48 -10.39
C CYS A 160 -18.00 20.90 -11.02
N SER A 161 -17.78 22.20 -11.13
CA SER A 161 -16.52 22.82 -11.58
C SER A 161 -16.39 24.22 -10.95
N PRO A 162 -15.25 24.93 -11.11
CA PRO A 162 -15.08 26.27 -10.56
C PRO A 162 -16.18 27.27 -10.93
N LEU A 163 -16.80 27.09 -12.11
CA LEU A 163 -17.81 28.00 -12.66
C LEU A 163 -19.18 27.33 -12.87
N GLU A 164 -19.35 26.07 -12.50
CA GLU A 164 -20.62 25.37 -12.69
C GLU A 164 -21.15 24.81 -11.37
N ILE A 165 -22.41 25.11 -11.09
CA ILE A 165 -23.10 24.71 -9.87
C ILE A 165 -24.40 24.00 -10.24
N LEU A 166 -24.65 22.88 -9.58
CA LEU A 166 -25.87 22.10 -9.66
C LEU A 166 -26.74 22.40 -8.44
N PHE A 167 -27.98 22.82 -8.71
CA PHE A 167 -29.04 22.91 -7.71
C PHE A 167 -29.80 21.59 -7.71
N VAL A 168 -29.73 20.87 -6.58
CA VAL A 168 -30.56 19.70 -6.34
C VAL A 168 -31.83 20.17 -5.66
N THR A 169 -32.95 20.12 -6.38
CA THR A 169 -34.25 20.55 -5.86
C THR A 169 -35.19 19.38 -5.66
N THR A 170 -36.33 19.61 -5.00
CA THR A 170 -37.40 18.61 -4.84
C THR A 170 -38.07 18.19 -6.16
N GLU A 171 -37.87 18.93 -7.25
CA GLU A 171 -38.55 18.68 -8.54
C GLU A 171 -37.58 18.42 -9.71
N HIS A 172 -36.38 19.01 -9.67
CA HIS A 172 -35.41 19.00 -10.77
C HIS A 172 -33.96 19.01 -10.27
N LEU A 173 -33.06 18.46 -11.08
CA LEU A 173 -31.63 18.75 -11.04
C LEU A 173 -31.33 19.89 -12.03
N GLU A 174 -30.99 21.08 -11.54
CA GLU A 174 -30.80 22.29 -12.37
C GLU A 174 -29.32 22.67 -12.43
N LEU A 175 -28.71 22.66 -13.62
CA LEU A 175 -27.30 23.02 -13.83
C LEU A 175 -27.18 24.47 -14.31
N TYR A 176 -26.35 25.22 -13.61
CA TYR A 176 -26.09 26.63 -13.86
C TYR A 176 -24.60 26.88 -14.07
N GLN A 177 -24.28 27.86 -14.91
CA GLN A 177 -22.94 28.42 -15.09
C GLN A 177 -22.89 29.79 -14.45
N VAL A 178 -21.95 30.00 -13.53
CA VAL A 178 -21.70 31.29 -12.92
C VAL A 178 -20.76 32.09 -13.82
N LEU A 179 -21.10 33.36 -14.07
CA LEU A 179 -20.31 34.28 -14.88
C LEU A 179 -19.84 35.46 -14.00
N PRO A 180 -18.72 35.31 -13.28
CA PRO A 180 -18.23 36.31 -12.32
C PRO A 180 -18.08 37.71 -12.93
N ALA A 181 -17.49 37.79 -14.13
CA ALA A 181 -17.26 39.06 -14.83
C ALA A 181 -18.54 39.82 -15.20
N LYS A 182 -19.70 39.15 -15.19
CA LYS A 182 -21.01 39.75 -15.48
C LYS A 182 -21.89 39.85 -14.23
N CYS A 183 -21.45 39.35 -13.08
CA CYS A 183 -22.26 39.17 -11.87
C CYS A 183 -23.62 38.53 -12.18
N GLN A 184 -23.60 37.47 -12.99
CA GLN A 184 -24.79 36.79 -13.49
C GLN A 184 -24.63 35.28 -13.44
N VAL A 185 -25.76 34.59 -13.31
CA VAL A 185 -25.84 33.13 -13.40
C VAL A 185 -26.64 32.76 -14.64
N ARG A 186 -26.10 31.87 -15.47
CA ARG A 186 -26.70 31.40 -16.71
C ARG A 186 -27.20 29.97 -16.52
N PHE A 187 -28.45 29.74 -16.86
CA PHE A 187 -29.01 28.38 -16.92
C PHE A 187 -28.39 27.58 -18.08
N ILE A 188 -27.95 26.34 -17.81
CA ILE A 188 -27.45 25.40 -18.82
C ILE A 188 -28.53 24.40 -19.19
N LYS A 189 -28.94 23.55 -18.23
CA LYS A 189 -29.91 22.47 -18.44
C LYS A 189 -30.58 22.06 -17.14
N HIS A 190 -31.66 21.30 -17.25
CA HIS A 190 -32.30 20.67 -16.10
C HIS A 190 -32.70 19.23 -16.45
N THR A 191 -32.77 18.38 -15.43
CA THR A 191 -33.28 17.02 -15.50
C THR A 191 -34.43 16.90 -14.50
N ALA A 192 -35.65 16.57 -14.96
CA ALA A 192 -36.78 16.38 -14.06
C ALA A 192 -36.58 15.14 -13.17
N LEU A 193 -36.68 15.34 -11.86
CA LEU A 193 -36.49 14.30 -10.85
C LEU A 193 -37.14 14.75 -9.53
N LEU A 194 -38.17 14.04 -9.09
CA LEU A 194 -38.85 14.32 -7.81
C LEU A 194 -38.00 13.81 -6.63
N SER A 195 -36.93 14.54 -6.33
CA SER A 195 -35.93 14.11 -5.35
C SER A 195 -36.42 14.25 -3.91
N ASN A 196 -36.23 13.20 -3.11
CA ASN A 196 -36.48 13.22 -1.67
C ASN A 196 -35.21 13.59 -0.88
N TRP A 197 -34.08 12.99 -1.27
CA TRP A 197 -32.75 13.25 -0.72
C TRP A 197 -31.69 12.97 -1.79
N PHE A 198 -30.45 13.38 -1.53
CA PHE A 198 -29.32 13.09 -2.39
C PHE A 198 -28.04 12.83 -1.59
N ALA A 199 -27.10 12.10 -2.19
CA ALA A 199 -25.74 11.90 -1.73
C ALA A 199 -24.77 12.28 -2.86
N TRP A 200 -23.70 12.98 -2.52
CA TRP A 200 -22.70 13.49 -3.46
C TRP A 200 -21.31 13.02 -3.03
N ASP A 201 -20.59 12.38 -3.94
CA ASP A 201 -19.17 12.11 -3.78
C ASP A 201 -18.35 13.07 -4.65
N PRO A 202 -17.60 14.02 -4.06
CA PRO A 202 -16.76 14.97 -4.80
C PRO A 202 -15.59 14.29 -5.51
N VAL A 203 -15.12 13.13 -5.05
CA VAL A 203 -13.93 12.46 -5.59
C VAL A 203 -14.25 11.77 -6.93
N SER A 204 -15.34 10.99 -6.99
CA SER A 204 -15.79 10.31 -8.21
C SER A 204 -16.70 11.16 -9.10
N HIS A 205 -17.12 12.34 -8.63
CA HIS A 205 -18.15 13.17 -9.25
C HIS A 205 -19.49 12.43 -9.46
N ILE A 206 -19.84 11.53 -8.53
CA ILE A 206 -21.09 10.76 -8.57
C ILE A 206 -22.13 11.40 -7.64
N LEU A 207 -23.32 11.59 -8.19
CA LEU A 207 -24.52 12.01 -7.48
C LEU A 207 -25.52 10.86 -7.48
N VAL A 208 -25.97 10.44 -6.29
CA VAL A 208 -27.13 9.56 -6.14
C VAL A 208 -28.29 10.38 -5.59
N ALA A 209 -29.42 10.37 -6.29
CA ALA A 209 -30.63 11.06 -5.85
C ALA A 209 -31.79 10.07 -5.80
N SER A 210 -32.62 10.21 -4.76
CA SER A 210 -33.71 9.26 -4.50
C SER A 210 -35.06 9.78 -4.94
N THR A 211 -35.94 8.88 -5.39
CA THR A 211 -37.34 9.16 -5.67
C THR A 211 -38.23 8.14 -4.97
N ALA A 212 -39.44 8.54 -4.56
CA ALA A 212 -40.43 7.60 -4.05
C ALA A 212 -40.80 6.58 -5.14
N GLY A 213 -40.67 5.29 -4.84
CA GLY A 213 -41.13 4.17 -5.67
C GLY A 213 -42.44 3.60 -5.15
N SER A 214 -43.04 2.66 -5.90
CA SER A 214 -44.30 2.00 -5.52
C SER A 214 -44.16 1.05 -4.33
N THR A 215 -42.96 0.49 -4.11
CA THR A 215 -42.68 -0.55 -3.10
C THR A 215 -41.45 -0.24 -2.24
N GLY A 216 -40.80 0.92 -2.45
CA GLY A 216 -39.55 1.27 -1.78
C GLY A 216 -38.97 2.60 -2.29
N ILE A 217 -37.67 2.80 -2.10
CA ILE A 217 -36.96 3.97 -2.61
C ILE A 217 -36.19 3.59 -3.88
N THR A 218 -36.39 4.35 -4.94
CA THR A 218 -35.58 4.24 -6.16
C THR A 218 -34.41 5.21 -6.08
N CYS A 219 -33.19 4.71 -6.27
CA CYS A 219 -31.98 5.51 -6.38
C CYS A 219 -31.61 5.71 -7.85
N HIS A 220 -31.35 6.95 -8.26
CA HIS A 220 -30.88 7.32 -9.59
C HIS A 220 -29.45 7.84 -9.48
N THR A 221 -28.54 7.26 -10.24
CA THR A 221 -27.12 7.61 -10.25
C THR A 221 -26.80 8.51 -11.44
N PHE A 222 -26.08 9.59 -11.18
CA PHE A 222 -25.62 10.56 -12.18
C PHE A 222 -24.12 10.78 -12.05
N HIS A 223 -23.44 10.97 -13.18
CA HIS A 223 -22.03 11.32 -13.26
C HIS A 223 -21.89 12.75 -13.77
N LEU A 224 -21.18 13.58 -12.99
CA LEU A 224 -21.09 15.04 -13.16
C LEU A 224 -19.66 15.52 -13.48
N LYS A 225 -18.81 14.65 -14.01
CA LYS A 225 -17.40 14.97 -14.32
C LYS A 225 -17.22 15.88 -15.53
N THR A 226 -18.08 15.73 -16.55
CA THR A 226 -17.97 16.51 -17.80
C THR A 226 -18.70 17.84 -17.64
N PRO A 227 -18.02 18.99 -17.80
CA PRO A 227 -18.66 20.30 -17.70
C PRO A 227 -19.86 20.44 -18.64
N GLY A 228 -20.92 21.07 -18.14
CA GLY A 228 -22.15 21.31 -18.87
C GLY A 228 -23.06 20.09 -19.06
N LEU A 229 -22.65 18.89 -18.62
CA LEU A 229 -23.38 17.64 -18.87
C LEU A 229 -23.73 16.88 -17.58
N ILE A 230 -25.02 16.74 -17.32
CA ILE A 230 -25.56 15.72 -16.41
C ILE A 230 -25.74 14.40 -17.18
N THR A 231 -24.94 13.37 -16.87
CA THR A 231 -25.04 12.02 -17.44
C THR A 231 -25.72 11.09 -16.46
N LYS A 232 -26.85 10.47 -16.84
CA LYS A 232 -27.50 9.44 -16.03
C LYS A 232 -26.83 8.09 -16.28
N LEU A 233 -26.38 7.42 -15.21
CA LEU A 233 -25.71 6.12 -15.29
C LEU A 233 -26.69 4.96 -15.07
N SER A 234 -27.28 4.90 -13.87
CA SER A 234 -28.04 3.73 -13.43
C SER A 234 -29.29 4.12 -12.64
N LYS A 235 -30.19 3.15 -12.50
CA LYS A 235 -31.31 3.19 -11.57
C LYS A 235 -31.37 1.83 -10.85
N PHE A 236 -31.45 1.83 -9.53
CA PHE A 236 -31.70 0.64 -8.72
C PHE A 236 -32.69 0.92 -7.60
N GLU A 237 -33.31 -0.13 -7.05
CA GLU A 237 -34.36 -0.03 -6.03
C GLU A 237 -33.89 -0.67 -4.72
N LEU A 238 -34.22 0.00 -3.61
CA LEU A 238 -33.95 -0.48 -2.25
C LEU A 238 -35.27 -1.01 -1.67
N SER A 239 -35.33 -2.31 -1.41
CA SER A 239 -36.54 -3.03 -0.97
C SER A 239 -36.83 -2.89 0.53
N GLU A 240 -35.81 -2.71 1.36
CA GLU A 240 -35.94 -2.65 2.83
C GLU A 240 -35.70 -1.23 3.35
N PHE A 241 -36.57 -0.30 2.94
CA PHE A 241 -36.50 1.07 3.44
C PHE A 241 -37.52 1.26 4.58
N PRO A 242 -37.13 1.79 5.76
CA PRO A 242 -38.07 2.02 6.85
C PRO A 242 -39.17 2.98 6.38
N THR A 243 -40.34 2.43 6.12
CA THR A 243 -41.55 3.19 5.77
C THR A 243 -42.07 3.75 7.09
N VAL A 244 -41.89 5.05 7.32
CA VAL A 244 -42.56 5.72 8.44
C VAL A 244 -44.05 5.74 8.11
N VAL A 245 -44.79 4.82 8.71
CA VAL A 245 -46.25 4.80 8.70
C VAL A 245 -46.74 6.00 9.54
N GLY A 246 -47.23 7.04 8.86
CA GLY A 246 -48.12 8.05 9.43
C GLY A 246 -47.50 9.41 9.77
N GLY A 247 -48.06 10.46 9.17
CA GLY A 247 -48.28 11.77 9.81
C GLY A 247 -47.07 12.68 10.07
N SER A 248 -46.93 13.71 9.23
CA SER A 248 -46.03 14.87 9.32
C SER A 248 -44.61 14.66 8.77
N ALA A 249 -44.48 14.87 7.46
CA ALA A 249 -43.23 15.21 6.82
C ALA A 249 -42.86 16.65 7.21
N SER A 250 -42.28 16.83 8.38
CA SER A 250 -41.50 18.02 8.73
C SER A 250 -40.02 17.66 8.64
N SER A 251 -39.21 18.60 8.18
CA SER A 251 -37.73 18.75 8.16
C SER A 251 -36.77 17.67 8.72
N SER A 252 -37.19 16.78 9.61
CA SER A 252 -36.39 15.69 10.19
C SER A 252 -36.21 14.46 9.29
N MET A 253 -37.07 14.25 8.28
CA MET A 253 -36.96 13.09 7.38
C MET A 253 -35.70 13.14 6.49
N GLY A 254 -35.33 14.33 5.97
CA GLY A 254 -34.13 14.47 5.13
C GLY A 254 -32.82 14.24 5.87
N ALA A 255 -32.72 14.73 7.11
CA ALA A 255 -31.51 14.60 7.94
C ALA A 255 -31.29 13.16 8.46
N VAL A 256 -32.38 12.44 8.79
CA VAL A 256 -32.30 11.03 9.24
C VAL A 256 -31.89 10.10 8.09
N LEU A 257 -32.29 10.40 6.85
CA LEU A 257 -31.98 9.59 5.66
C LEU A 257 -30.55 9.80 5.13
N GLN A 258 -29.98 10.99 5.34
CA GLN A 258 -28.60 11.29 4.95
C GLN A 258 -27.59 10.48 5.76
N ASN A 259 -27.93 10.09 7.00
CA ASN A 259 -27.06 9.28 7.85
C ASN A 259 -27.17 7.77 7.58
N THR A 260 -28.17 7.33 6.82
CA THR A 260 -28.38 5.90 6.46
C THR A 260 -27.83 5.56 5.07
N CYS A 261 -27.61 6.56 4.21
CA CYS A 261 -27.21 6.37 2.82
C CYS A 261 -25.97 7.22 2.53
N LEU A 262 -24.85 6.60 2.15
CA LEU A 262 -23.58 7.29 1.95
C LEU A 262 -22.94 6.85 0.62
N LEU A 263 -22.11 7.73 0.05
CA LEU A 263 -21.23 7.38 -1.06
C LEU A 263 -19.78 7.39 -0.56
N ALA A 264 -19.04 6.36 -0.90
CA ALA A 264 -17.64 6.23 -0.54
C ALA A 264 -16.85 5.63 -1.70
N THR A 265 -15.67 6.17 -1.95
CA THR A 265 -14.66 5.50 -2.78
C THR A 265 -13.80 4.63 -1.87
N ILE A 266 -13.76 3.33 -2.14
CA ILE A 266 -12.98 2.35 -1.37
C ILE A 266 -12.15 1.53 -2.36
N TYR A 267 -10.83 1.55 -2.16
CA TYR A 267 -9.81 1.02 -3.07
C TYR A 267 -9.86 1.72 -4.44
N ASP A 268 -10.56 1.13 -5.42
CA ASP A 268 -10.75 1.61 -6.78
C ASP A 268 -12.20 1.53 -7.26
N HIS A 269 -13.12 1.37 -6.32
CA HIS A 269 -14.54 1.23 -6.59
C HIS A 269 -15.34 2.29 -5.82
N VAL A 270 -16.43 2.75 -6.44
CA VAL A 270 -17.39 3.67 -5.82
C VAL A 270 -18.53 2.84 -5.27
N TYR A 271 -18.78 2.94 -3.98
CA TYR A 271 -19.83 2.21 -3.30
C TYR A 271 -20.92 3.15 -2.80
N PHE A 272 -22.16 2.72 -2.98
CA PHE A 272 -23.30 3.24 -2.25
C PHE A 272 -23.55 2.36 -1.03
N LEU A 273 -23.34 2.93 0.16
CA LEU A 273 -23.52 2.27 1.45
C LEU A 273 -24.92 2.53 1.96
N PHE A 274 -25.64 1.47 2.31
CA PHE A 274 -26.99 1.54 2.87
C PHE A 274 -27.04 0.84 4.23
N VAL A 275 -27.32 1.60 5.28
CA VAL A 275 -27.48 1.10 6.65
C VAL A 275 -28.94 0.72 6.88
N HIS A 276 -29.18 -0.55 7.17
CA HIS A 276 -30.52 -1.06 7.49
C HIS A 276 -30.48 -2.06 8.65
N LYS A 277 -31.65 -2.44 9.14
CA LYS A 277 -31.81 -3.43 10.22
C LYS A 277 -32.58 -4.60 9.68
N THR A 278 -31.98 -5.79 9.74
CA THR A 278 -32.69 -7.02 9.45
C THR A 278 -33.20 -7.64 10.75
N SER A 279 -34.41 -8.18 10.71
CA SER A 279 -34.93 -9.05 11.77
C SER A 279 -34.90 -10.48 11.26
N SER A 280 -33.93 -11.29 11.69
CA SER A 280 -33.97 -12.72 11.43
C SER A 280 -35.06 -13.35 12.30
N LEU A 281 -36.06 -13.97 11.68
CA LEU A 281 -36.90 -14.97 12.35
C LEU A 281 -36.03 -16.23 12.46
N VAL A 282 -35.58 -16.56 13.67
CA VAL A 282 -35.07 -17.91 13.90
C VAL A 282 -36.29 -18.82 13.78
N GLU A 283 -36.35 -19.60 12.70
CA GLU A 283 -37.28 -20.75 12.65
C GLU A 283 -36.75 -21.75 13.68
N ASP A 284 -37.42 -21.81 14.83
CA ASP A 284 -37.19 -22.80 15.87
C ASP A 284 -37.35 -24.19 15.23
N ASN A 285 -36.23 -24.89 15.01
CA ASN A 285 -36.27 -26.33 14.82
C ASN A 285 -36.79 -26.93 16.14
N GLU A 286 -37.93 -27.60 16.03
CA GLU A 286 -38.63 -28.28 17.12
C GLU A 286 -37.68 -29.10 18.00
N SER A 287 -37.44 -28.60 19.21
CA SER A 287 -37.31 -29.44 20.38
C SER A 287 -37.88 -28.68 21.57
N ASP A 288 -39.04 -29.16 22.04
CA ASP A 288 -39.68 -28.81 23.30
C ASP A 288 -38.65 -28.68 24.43
N ASP A 289 -38.52 -27.48 25.01
CA ASP A 289 -38.87 -27.13 26.39
C ASP A 289 -38.14 -25.82 26.80
N VAL A 290 -38.79 -25.00 27.63
CA VAL A 290 -38.24 -23.84 28.39
C VAL A 290 -38.37 -22.40 27.83
N THR A 291 -39.42 -21.72 28.36
CA THR A 291 -39.58 -20.29 28.73
C THR A 291 -39.44 -19.16 27.70
N GLU A 292 -40.53 -18.39 27.61
CA GLU A 292 -40.70 -17.06 27.03
C GLU A 292 -39.54 -16.08 27.35
N ALA A 293 -38.66 -15.87 26.35
CA ALA A 293 -38.05 -14.57 25.99
C ALA A 293 -37.04 -14.77 24.84
N SER A 294 -37.47 -15.34 23.71
CA SER A 294 -36.65 -15.34 22.48
C SER A 294 -36.64 -13.92 21.92
N ALA A 295 -35.71 -13.10 22.40
CA ALA A 295 -35.49 -11.74 21.94
C ALA A 295 -35.25 -11.77 20.42
N ARG A 296 -36.10 -11.08 19.65
CA ARG A 296 -35.80 -10.73 18.26
C ARG A 296 -34.46 -9.99 18.23
N GLN A 297 -33.37 -10.66 17.88
CA GLN A 297 -32.10 -9.98 17.63
C GLN A 297 -32.22 -9.28 16.27
N SER A 298 -32.50 -7.97 16.30
CA SER A 298 -32.33 -7.13 15.14
C SER A 298 -30.83 -6.90 14.93
N SER A 299 -30.28 -7.34 13.80
CA SER A 299 -28.88 -7.05 13.47
C SER A 299 -28.82 -5.87 12.50
N THR A 300 -27.91 -4.94 12.77
CA THR A 300 -27.64 -3.83 11.86
C THR A 300 -26.72 -4.33 10.74
N ILE A 301 -27.11 -4.13 9.49
CA ILE A 301 -26.33 -4.52 8.30
C ILE A 301 -26.06 -3.27 7.47
N ILE A 302 -24.85 -3.19 6.92
CA ILE A 302 -24.47 -2.17 5.94
C ILE A 302 -24.25 -2.87 4.60
N SER A 303 -25.17 -2.66 3.66
CA SER A 303 -25.09 -3.22 2.32
C SER A 303 -24.32 -2.25 1.39
N LEU A 304 -23.33 -2.76 0.67
CA LEU A 304 -22.47 -2.01 -0.25
C LEU A 304 -22.84 -2.35 -1.69
N TYR A 305 -23.38 -1.35 -2.40
CA TYR A 305 -23.67 -1.46 -3.82
C TYR A 305 -22.53 -0.87 -4.63
N GLU A 306 -21.79 -1.71 -5.35
CA GLU A 306 -20.75 -1.27 -6.28
C GLU A 306 -21.41 -0.55 -7.47
N LEU A 307 -21.00 0.70 -7.71
CA LEU A 307 -21.45 1.51 -8.83
C LEU A 307 -20.40 1.48 -9.94
N LYS A 308 -20.80 1.02 -11.13
CA LYS A 308 -19.91 0.90 -12.29
C LYS A 308 -20.18 2.00 -13.32
N SER A 309 -19.14 2.30 -14.09
CA SER A 309 -19.19 3.25 -15.22
C SER A 309 -20.12 2.80 -16.34
N ASP A 310 -20.30 1.49 -16.50
CA ASP A 310 -21.22 0.88 -17.46
C ASP A 310 -22.71 1.07 -17.11
N GLY A 311 -22.99 1.74 -15.98
CA GLY A 311 -24.34 1.98 -15.50
C GLY A 311 -24.96 0.77 -14.79
N SER A 312 -24.17 -0.26 -14.48
CA SER A 312 -24.61 -1.34 -13.59
C SER A 312 -24.36 -0.98 -12.12
N SER A 313 -25.26 -1.43 -11.25
CA SER A 313 -25.13 -1.33 -9.80
C SER A 313 -25.48 -2.68 -9.20
N LYS A 314 -24.58 -3.26 -8.40
CA LYS A 314 -24.77 -4.59 -7.81
C LYS A 314 -24.40 -4.58 -6.34
N LEU A 315 -25.18 -5.27 -5.53
CA LEU A 315 -24.79 -5.59 -4.15
C LEU A 315 -23.63 -6.59 -4.20
N THR A 316 -22.48 -6.22 -3.64
CA THR A 316 -21.28 -7.05 -3.63
C THR A 316 -20.87 -7.47 -2.23
N ASP A 317 -21.06 -6.58 -1.25
CA ASP A 317 -20.56 -6.77 0.11
C ASP A 317 -21.61 -6.36 1.15
N GLU A 318 -21.63 -7.07 2.27
CA GLU A 318 -22.46 -6.75 3.43
C GLU A 318 -21.63 -6.78 4.71
N LEU A 319 -21.72 -5.71 5.51
CA LEU A 319 -21.02 -5.60 6.79
C LEU A 319 -22.00 -5.87 7.92
N TYR A 320 -21.72 -6.91 8.71
CA TYR A 320 -22.52 -7.24 9.89
C TYR A 320 -22.04 -6.44 11.09
N VAL A 321 -22.91 -5.60 11.62
CA VAL A 321 -22.61 -4.69 12.72
C VAL A 321 -23.22 -5.22 14.01
N ALA A 322 -22.35 -5.56 14.96
CA ALA A 322 -22.74 -6.08 16.28
C ALA A 322 -23.32 -5.01 17.23
N ALA A 323 -23.38 -3.75 16.79
CA ALA A 323 -23.90 -2.64 17.59
C ALA A 323 -25.42 -2.50 17.43
N ASP A 324 -26.08 -2.35 18.58
CA ASP A 324 -27.49 -1.98 18.64
C ASP A 324 -27.62 -0.46 18.59
N GLY A 325 -28.50 0.05 17.72
CA GLY A 325 -28.86 1.48 17.70
C GLY A 325 -28.57 2.19 16.38
N GLN A 326 -28.40 3.51 16.44
CA GLN A 326 -27.93 4.32 15.31
C GLN A 326 -26.41 4.27 15.26
N VAL A 327 -25.86 4.06 14.07
CA VAL A 327 -24.43 4.04 13.82
C VAL A 327 -24.06 5.19 12.89
N ALA A 328 -22.83 5.67 13.04
CA ALA A 328 -22.25 6.62 12.12
C ALA A 328 -21.05 5.99 11.41
N ILE A 329 -20.78 6.41 10.18
CA ILE A 329 -19.77 5.78 9.32
C ILE A 329 -18.71 6.81 8.95
N SER A 330 -17.45 6.39 9.05
CA SER A 330 -16.30 7.09 8.46
C SER A 330 -15.55 6.17 7.52
N ILE A 331 -14.86 6.75 6.55
CA ILE A 331 -13.95 6.07 5.64
C ILE A 331 -12.54 6.58 5.91
N LEU A 332 -11.61 5.69 6.24
CA LEU A 332 -10.22 6.06 6.51
C LEU A 332 -9.30 5.04 5.86
N ASP A 333 -8.47 5.48 4.92
CA ASP A 333 -7.51 4.62 4.23
C ASP A 333 -8.19 3.34 3.70
N ASN A 334 -9.30 3.48 2.97
CA ASN A 334 -10.10 2.37 2.43
C ASN A 334 -10.74 1.43 3.47
N LEU A 335 -10.73 1.78 4.76
CA LEU A 335 -11.47 1.09 5.80
C LEU A 335 -12.83 1.72 6.02
N VAL A 336 -13.84 0.88 6.26
CA VAL A 336 -15.15 1.33 6.74
C VAL A 336 -15.13 1.27 8.26
N LEU A 337 -15.20 2.45 8.90
CA LEU A 337 -15.26 2.60 10.34
C LEU A 337 -16.71 2.80 10.75
N VAL A 338 -17.22 1.93 11.62
CA VAL A 338 -18.59 2.01 12.12
C VAL A 338 -18.56 2.41 13.59
N HIS A 339 -19.03 3.61 13.88
CA HIS A 339 -19.04 4.20 15.21
C HIS A 339 -20.39 3.94 15.89
N SER A 340 -20.37 3.20 16.99
CA SER A 340 -21.51 3.06 17.89
C SER A 340 -21.41 4.12 18.98
N GLN A 341 -22.30 5.12 18.91
CA GLN A 341 -22.39 6.16 19.93
C GLN A 341 -22.88 5.59 21.27
N GLN A 342 -23.80 4.62 21.22
CA GLN A 342 -24.34 3.94 22.39
C GLN A 342 -23.27 3.14 23.12
N ASP A 343 -22.46 2.36 22.39
CA ASP A 343 -21.41 1.52 22.98
C ASP A 343 -20.10 2.27 23.22
N ARG A 344 -19.98 3.50 22.68
CA ARG A 344 -18.75 4.31 22.67
C ARG A 344 -17.56 3.56 22.08
N LYS A 345 -17.80 2.77 21.04
CA LYS A 345 -16.82 1.92 20.37
C LYS A 345 -16.92 2.11 18.87
N THR A 346 -15.78 1.93 18.20
CA THR A 346 -15.73 1.83 16.75
C THR A 346 -15.44 0.38 16.37
N SER A 347 -16.00 -0.06 15.25
CA SER A 347 -15.70 -1.33 14.59
C SER A 347 -15.00 -1.03 13.26
N VAL A 348 -13.99 -1.83 12.91
CA VAL A 348 -13.19 -1.64 11.69
C VAL A 348 -13.49 -2.78 10.72
N TYR A 349 -13.83 -2.41 9.48
CA TYR A 349 -14.08 -3.34 8.40
C TYR A 349 -13.16 -3.01 7.23
N ASP A 350 -12.69 -4.06 6.57
CA ASP A 350 -11.85 -3.99 5.39
C ASP A 350 -12.40 -4.95 4.35
N ILE A 351 -12.99 -4.41 3.28
CA ILE A 351 -13.62 -5.23 2.25
C ILE A 351 -12.62 -6.04 1.41
N ALA A 352 -11.32 -5.69 1.48
CA ALA A 352 -10.27 -6.46 0.81
C ALA A 352 -9.73 -7.60 1.69
N VAL A 353 -10.08 -7.65 2.98
CA VAL A 353 -9.54 -8.61 3.94
C VAL A 353 -10.67 -9.35 4.63
N GLY A 354 -10.76 -10.65 4.33
CA GLY A 354 -11.85 -11.49 4.82
C GLY A 354 -13.09 -11.39 3.94
N GLY A 355 -14.16 -12.06 4.37
CA GLY A 355 -15.38 -12.19 3.59
C GLY A 355 -15.76 -13.66 3.43
N GLN A 356 -16.92 -14.05 3.96
CA GLN A 356 -17.53 -15.33 3.63
C GLN A 356 -18.47 -15.11 2.45
N SER A 357 -18.24 -15.80 1.34
CA SER A 357 -19.12 -15.70 0.17
C SER A 357 -20.40 -16.48 0.42
N ASP A 358 -21.53 -15.78 0.49
CA ASP A 358 -22.88 -16.36 0.52
C ASP A 358 -23.67 -15.87 -0.70
N ASN A 359 -24.13 -16.79 -1.54
CA ASN A 359 -24.89 -16.49 -2.78
C ASN A 359 -24.26 -15.43 -3.71
N GLY A 360 -22.93 -15.29 -3.68
CA GLY A 360 -22.18 -14.32 -4.49
C GLY A 360 -22.04 -12.93 -3.86
N ILE A 361 -22.51 -12.74 -2.63
CA ILE A 361 -22.30 -11.56 -1.79
C ILE A 361 -21.25 -11.90 -0.71
N LEU A 362 -20.29 -11.01 -0.49
CA LEU A 362 -19.27 -11.18 0.55
C LEU A 362 -19.76 -10.63 1.88
N GLN A 363 -19.82 -11.49 2.89
CA GLN A 363 -20.22 -11.13 4.25
C GLN A 363 -19.01 -10.85 5.11
N HIS A 364 -18.94 -9.64 5.67
CA HIS A 364 -17.81 -9.14 6.44
C HIS A 364 -18.18 -8.92 7.91
N TYR A 365 -17.21 -9.18 8.78
CA TYR A 365 -17.28 -8.98 10.22
C TYR A 365 -16.15 -8.05 10.67
N PRO A 366 -16.24 -7.41 11.85
CA PRO A 366 -15.15 -6.58 12.37
C PRO A 366 -13.82 -7.34 12.38
N LEU A 367 -12.77 -6.75 11.81
CA LEU A 367 -11.43 -7.36 11.75
C LEU A 367 -10.87 -7.63 13.16
N PHE A 368 -11.10 -6.70 14.07
CA PHE A 368 -10.65 -6.77 15.46
C PHE A 368 -11.82 -6.47 16.40
N SER A 369 -11.64 -6.79 17.69
CA SER A 369 -12.62 -6.43 18.70
C SER A 369 -12.87 -4.91 18.71
N PRO A 370 -14.15 -4.46 18.73
CA PRO A 370 -14.48 -3.04 18.74
C PRO A 370 -13.85 -2.31 19.93
N SER A 371 -13.26 -1.15 19.68
CA SER A 371 -12.50 -0.37 20.68
C SER A 371 -12.91 1.10 20.63
N PRO A 372 -12.92 1.82 21.76
CA PRO A 372 -13.09 3.28 21.73
C PRO A 372 -11.94 3.96 20.99
N ILE A 373 -12.18 5.18 20.51
CA ILE A 373 -11.11 6.06 20.01
C ILE A 373 -10.19 6.38 21.20
N ALA A 374 -8.88 6.52 20.94
CA ALA A 374 -7.90 6.86 21.97
C ALA A 374 -8.34 8.12 22.74
N PRO A 375 -8.31 8.10 24.08
CA PRO A 375 -8.62 9.28 24.89
C PRO A 375 -7.76 10.47 24.49
N LEU A 376 -8.39 11.62 24.28
CA LEU A 376 -7.71 12.88 24.00
C LEU A 376 -7.91 13.84 25.18
N THR A 377 -6.84 14.51 25.58
CA THR A 377 -6.89 15.62 26.55
C THR A 377 -6.44 16.90 25.87
N LEU A 378 -7.19 17.98 26.09
CA LEU A 378 -6.89 19.29 25.55
C LEU A 378 -6.31 20.17 26.65
N ALA A 379 -5.27 20.92 26.31
CA ALA A 379 -4.85 22.04 27.13
C ALA A 379 -5.98 23.08 27.17
N SER A 380 -6.37 23.49 28.36
CA SER A 380 -7.31 24.60 28.63
C SER A 380 -7.01 25.89 27.86
N SER A 381 -5.74 26.15 27.55
CA SER A 381 -5.31 27.30 26.75
C SER A 381 -5.61 27.18 25.25
N ALA A 382 -5.84 25.96 24.74
CA ALA A 382 -6.06 25.71 23.33
C ALA A 382 -7.45 26.19 22.90
N VAL A 383 -8.50 25.91 23.69
CA VAL A 383 -9.87 26.28 23.35
C VAL A 383 -10.28 27.55 24.12
N PRO A 384 -10.71 28.64 23.45
CA PRO A 384 -11.07 29.90 24.10
C PRO A 384 -12.14 29.75 25.20
N LEU A 385 -13.10 28.83 25.03
CA LEU A 385 -14.13 28.50 26.04
C LEU A 385 -13.56 27.92 27.34
N LEU A 386 -12.42 27.23 27.26
CA LEU A 386 -11.82 26.49 28.38
C LEU A 386 -10.72 27.29 29.10
N SER A 387 -10.48 28.52 28.64
CA SER A 387 -9.38 29.39 29.07
C SER A 387 -9.47 29.92 30.51
N SER A 388 -10.56 29.67 31.23
CA SER A 388 -10.73 30.12 32.62
C SER A 388 -9.82 29.40 33.62
N ASN A 389 -9.29 28.21 33.27
CA ASN A 389 -8.39 27.42 34.12
C ASN A 389 -7.01 27.28 33.47
N LEU A 390 -6.16 28.30 33.53
CA LEU A 390 -4.80 28.29 32.97
C LEU A 390 -4.00 27.05 33.46
N GLY A 391 -3.80 26.08 32.56
CA GLY A 391 -2.90 24.93 32.78
C GLY A 391 -3.59 23.59 33.05
N ALA A 392 -4.93 23.53 33.11
CA ALA A 392 -5.64 22.25 33.23
C ALA A 392 -5.65 21.48 31.90
N GLN A 393 -5.44 20.17 31.95
CA GLN A 393 -5.71 19.23 30.85
C GLN A 393 -7.14 18.73 30.99
N ILE A 394 -7.98 19.00 29.99
CA ILE A 394 -9.41 18.66 30.02
C ILE A 394 -9.64 17.48 29.09
N PRO A 395 -10.17 16.35 29.60
CA PRO A 395 -10.48 15.21 28.75
C PRO A 395 -11.63 15.55 27.80
N VAL A 396 -11.46 15.22 26.52
CA VAL A 396 -12.51 15.35 25.51
C VAL A 396 -13.53 14.24 25.72
N GLU A 397 -14.81 14.59 25.76
CA GLU A 397 -15.87 13.60 25.78
C GLU A 397 -16.03 12.97 24.38
N LEU A 398 -15.38 11.82 24.19
CA LEU A 398 -15.50 11.06 22.95
C LEU A 398 -16.93 10.53 22.76
N TYR A 399 -17.41 10.52 21.51
CA TYR A 399 -18.77 10.09 21.16
C TYR A 399 -19.89 10.96 21.78
N SER A 400 -19.61 12.24 22.07
CA SER A 400 -20.61 13.18 22.56
C SER A 400 -21.82 13.28 21.61
N SER A 401 -23.00 13.58 22.14
CA SER A 401 -24.22 13.83 21.35
C SER A 401 -24.10 15.03 20.40
N SER A 402 -23.11 15.89 20.62
CA SER A 402 -22.81 17.06 19.78
C SER A 402 -21.90 16.74 18.59
N TRP A 403 -21.36 15.52 18.50
CA TRP A 403 -20.45 15.13 17.44
C TRP A 403 -21.19 14.93 16.12
N VAL A 404 -20.62 15.52 15.08
CA VAL A 404 -21.05 15.31 13.69
C VAL A 404 -19.88 14.71 12.93
N LEU A 405 -20.12 13.52 12.37
CA LEU A 405 -19.18 12.81 11.51
C LEU A 405 -19.45 13.20 10.06
N ASN A 406 -18.42 13.71 9.38
CA ASN A 406 -18.47 14.02 7.97
C ASN A 406 -17.45 13.16 7.22
N LEU A 407 -17.88 12.62 6.08
CA LEU A 407 -17.00 11.83 5.22
C LEU A 407 -15.85 12.68 4.66
N PRO A 408 -14.66 12.09 4.45
CA PRO A 408 -14.36 10.68 4.73
C PRO A 408 -14.12 10.41 6.22
N ASN A 409 -13.37 11.25 6.94
CA ASN A 409 -12.88 10.93 8.29
C ASN A 409 -12.86 12.14 9.25
N VAL A 410 -13.74 13.12 9.06
CA VAL A 410 -13.76 14.38 9.81
C VAL A 410 -14.77 14.30 10.97
N ILE A 411 -14.32 14.68 12.17
CA ILE A 411 -15.17 14.79 13.37
C ILE A 411 -15.26 16.26 13.75
N ILE A 412 -16.48 16.76 13.89
CA ILE A 412 -16.76 18.13 14.31
C ILE A 412 -17.56 18.10 15.61
N ASP A 413 -17.04 18.77 16.63
CA ASP A 413 -17.78 19.08 17.85
C ASP A 413 -18.16 20.56 17.81
N GLY A 414 -19.41 20.83 17.45
CA GLY A 414 -19.94 22.19 17.35
C GLY A 414 -20.04 22.89 18.72
N SER A 415 -20.13 22.13 19.81
CA SER A 415 -20.25 22.66 21.17
C SER A 415 -18.89 23.09 21.74
N LEU A 416 -17.84 22.32 21.45
CA LEU A 416 -16.45 22.66 21.80
C LEU A 416 -15.83 23.64 20.80
N GLY A 417 -16.37 23.74 19.59
CA GLY A 417 -15.80 24.56 18.52
C GLY A 417 -14.53 23.94 17.92
N CYS A 418 -14.49 22.61 17.82
CA CYS A 418 -13.29 21.88 17.40
C CYS A 418 -13.59 20.92 16.25
N LEU A 419 -12.62 20.78 15.35
CA LEU A 419 -12.63 19.83 14.25
C LEU A 419 -11.34 19.01 14.29
N TRP A 420 -11.51 17.69 14.21
CA TRP A 420 -10.44 16.70 14.16
C TRP A 420 -10.58 15.81 12.92
N THR A 421 -9.48 15.13 12.58
CA THR A 421 -9.49 14.03 11.62
C THR A 421 -9.15 12.73 12.34
N LEU A 422 -9.76 11.61 11.93
CA LEU A 422 -9.40 10.30 12.46
C LEU A 422 -8.05 9.84 11.89
N ARG A 423 -7.24 9.24 12.76
CA ARG A 423 -5.93 8.65 12.44
C ARG A 423 -5.88 7.19 12.87
N LEU A 424 -5.33 6.36 12.00
CA LEU A 424 -5.13 4.94 12.23
C LEU A 424 -3.74 4.70 12.81
N ASN A 425 -3.67 3.87 13.86
CA ASN A 425 -2.41 3.41 14.43
C ASN A 425 -2.12 1.97 13.95
N ASN A 426 -1.33 1.84 12.89
CA ASN A 426 -0.97 0.53 12.33
C ASN A 426 -0.08 -0.30 13.27
N GLY A 427 0.68 0.33 14.17
CA GLY A 427 1.64 -0.34 15.05
C GLY A 427 1.03 -1.29 16.08
N VAL A 428 -0.27 -1.13 16.39
CA VAL A 428 -0.98 -2.03 17.32
C VAL A 428 -1.56 -3.26 16.64
N VAL A 429 -1.72 -3.26 15.31
CA VAL A 429 -2.43 -4.31 14.55
C VAL A 429 -1.85 -5.71 14.79
N PRO A 430 -0.51 -5.94 14.77
CA PRO A 430 0.05 -7.27 15.04
C PRO A 430 -0.23 -7.80 16.45
N LYS A 431 -0.68 -6.95 17.37
CA LYS A 431 -1.03 -7.31 18.75
C LYS A 431 -2.54 -7.53 18.95
N LEU A 432 -3.37 -7.10 17.99
CA LEU A 432 -4.84 -7.14 18.09
C LEU A 432 -5.47 -8.40 17.49
N THR A 433 -4.79 -9.06 16.54
CA THR A 433 -5.24 -10.32 15.96
C THR A 433 -4.15 -11.38 16.04
N SER A 434 -4.57 -12.64 16.19
CA SER A 434 -3.68 -13.80 16.08
C SER A 434 -3.58 -14.33 14.65
N LYS A 435 -4.47 -13.88 13.74
CA LYS A 435 -4.53 -14.35 12.35
C LYS A 435 -3.48 -13.65 11.50
N ARG A 436 -2.40 -14.37 11.20
CA ARG A 436 -1.19 -13.86 10.54
C ARG A 436 -1.42 -13.38 9.10
N ASN A 437 -2.33 -14.03 8.37
CA ASN A 437 -2.69 -13.66 7.00
C ASN A 437 -3.40 -12.29 6.98
N GLU A 438 -4.37 -12.08 7.88
CA GLU A 438 -5.10 -10.81 7.99
C GLU A 438 -4.16 -9.65 8.37
N ILE A 439 -3.13 -9.87 9.21
CA ILE A 439 -2.12 -8.84 9.53
C ILE A 439 -1.38 -8.41 8.27
N THR A 440 -0.93 -9.39 7.48
CA THR A 440 -0.13 -9.16 6.27
C THR A 440 -0.97 -8.41 5.23
N ASP A 441 -2.16 -8.92 4.92
CA ASP A 441 -3.04 -8.29 3.95
C ASP A 441 -3.46 -6.90 4.41
N PHE A 442 -3.85 -6.73 5.67
CA PHE A 442 -4.20 -5.43 6.20
C PHE A 442 -3.05 -4.44 6.04
N LEU A 443 -1.86 -4.72 6.58
CA LEU A 443 -0.75 -3.77 6.60
C LEU A 443 -0.23 -3.42 5.19
N LEU A 444 -0.32 -4.33 4.22
CA LEU A 444 0.09 -4.07 2.85
C LEU A 444 -0.76 -3.02 2.12
N HIS A 445 -2.02 -2.87 2.53
CA HIS A 445 -2.94 -1.89 1.96
C HIS A 445 -2.91 -0.52 2.67
N ARG A 446 -2.12 -0.34 3.73
CA ARG A 446 -2.21 0.85 4.60
C ARG A 446 -1.09 1.87 4.42
N ASP A 447 -1.45 3.14 4.45
CA ASP A 447 -0.49 4.23 4.50
C ASP A 447 0.33 4.19 5.80
N GLY A 448 1.65 4.37 5.68
CA GLY A 448 2.57 4.38 6.83
C GLY A 448 2.79 3.03 7.52
N ALA A 449 2.27 1.91 6.98
CA ALA A 449 2.43 0.59 7.58
C ALA A 449 3.72 -0.16 7.17
N LYS A 450 4.53 0.40 6.26
CA LYS A 450 5.75 -0.25 5.75
C LYS A 450 6.73 -0.67 6.86
N GLN A 451 7.03 0.24 7.78
CA GLN A 451 7.94 -0.10 8.88
C GLN A 451 7.32 -1.16 9.79
N VAL A 452 6.01 -1.08 10.04
CA VAL A 452 5.29 -2.03 10.90
C VAL A 452 5.33 -3.44 10.32
N ILE A 453 5.17 -3.62 9.01
CA ILE A 453 5.24 -4.96 8.40
C ILE A 453 6.67 -5.51 8.39
N LEU A 454 7.69 -4.65 8.25
CA LEU A 454 9.11 -5.05 8.37
C LEU A 454 9.48 -5.44 9.81
N ASP A 455 8.97 -4.69 10.79
CA ASP A 455 9.13 -5.00 12.21
C ASP A 455 8.37 -6.30 12.57
N TYR A 456 7.20 -6.51 11.97
CA TYR A 456 6.46 -7.77 12.07
C TYR A 456 7.27 -8.96 11.52
N CYS A 457 7.87 -8.83 10.33
CA CYS A 457 8.77 -9.84 9.78
C CYS A 457 9.98 -10.10 10.71
N SER A 458 10.56 -9.05 11.27
CA SER A 458 11.66 -9.16 12.24
C SER A 458 11.22 -9.90 13.52
N SER A 459 9.99 -9.66 13.97
CA SER A 459 9.40 -10.37 15.11
C SER A 459 9.14 -11.85 14.82
N LEU A 460 8.73 -12.20 13.59
CA LEU A 460 8.61 -13.59 13.14
C LEU A 460 9.98 -14.27 13.13
N SER A 461 11.02 -13.57 12.63
CA SER A 461 12.40 -14.07 12.66
C SER A 461 12.86 -14.35 14.09
N LEU A 462 12.63 -13.43 15.03
CA LEU A 462 13.01 -13.60 16.43
C LEU A 462 12.29 -14.77 17.09
N LYS A 463 10.99 -14.95 16.81
CA LYS A 463 10.21 -16.11 17.28
C LYS A 463 10.79 -17.41 16.72
N ALA A 464 11.07 -17.46 15.42
CA ALA A 464 11.68 -18.61 14.77
C ALA A 464 13.06 -18.96 15.36
N VAL A 465 13.90 -17.96 15.64
CA VAL A 465 15.20 -18.17 16.30
C VAL A 465 15.03 -18.74 17.70
N THR A 466 14.12 -18.17 18.49
CA THR A 466 13.86 -18.62 19.87
C THR A 466 13.35 -20.07 19.89
N GLU A 467 12.45 -20.39 18.97
CA GLU A 467 11.88 -21.73 18.85
C GLU A 467 12.91 -22.74 18.32
N ALA A 468 13.68 -22.40 17.28
CA ALA A 468 14.75 -23.24 16.76
C ALA A 468 15.85 -23.50 17.82
N ASN A 469 16.19 -22.52 18.65
CA ASN A 469 17.14 -22.70 19.75
C ASN A 469 16.59 -23.66 20.84
N SER A 470 15.27 -23.74 21.03
CA SER A 470 14.68 -24.65 22.01
C SER A 470 14.89 -26.13 21.65
N TYR A 471 15.01 -26.45 20.36
CA TYR A 471 15.28 -27.80 19.87
C TYR A 471 16.73 -28.26 20.11
N GLU A 472 17.66 -27.35 20.41
CA GLU A 472 19.07 -27.69 20.70
C GLU A 472 19.22 -28.52 22.00
N GLN A 473 18.20 -28.51 22.86
CA GLN A 473 18.16 -29.29 24.10
C GLN A 473 17.67 -30.75 23.91
N LEU A 474 17.15 -31.08 22.72
CA LEU A 474 16.71 -32.44 22.35
C LEU A 474 17.87 -33.17 21.64
N ALA A 475 17.99 -34.49 21.86
CA ALA A 475 19.16 -35.27 21.45
C ALA A 475 19.43 -35.20 19.92
N PRO A 476 20.70 -35.34 19.47
CA PRO A 476 21.14 -35.08 18.09
C PRO A 476 20.47 -35.90 16.98
N ASP A 477 19.86 -37.05 17.33
CA ASP A 477 19.42 -38.06 16.35
C ASP A 477 17.90 -38.05 16.07
N ASP A 478 17.11 -37.24 16.79
CA ASP A 478 15.63 -37.19 16.66
C ASP A 478 15.10 -35.89 16.03
N TYR A 479 15.98 -35.04 15.49
CA TYR A 479 15.54 -33.81 14.82
C TYR A 479 14.87 -34.13 13.48
N THR A 480 13.54 -34.17 13.49
CA THR A 480 12.73 -34.04 12.28
C THR A 480 12.47 -32.55 12.04
N PHE A 481 12.72 -32.09 10.81
CA PHE A 481 12.50 -30.71 10.33
C PHE A 481 11.03 -30.23 10.45
N HIS A 482 10.13 -31.09 10.95
CA HIS A 482 8.68 -30.91 10.99
C HIS A 482 8.15 -30.77 12.42
N GLY A 483 8.74 -29.88 13.22
CA GLY A 483 7.99 -29.35 14.36
C GLY A 483 6.80 -28.58 13.81
N ASP A 484 5.56 -28.97 14.16
CA ASP A 484 4.31 -28.38 13.65
C ASP A 484 4.30 -26.84 13.69
N SER A 485 5.00 -26.27 14.67
CA SER A 485 5.13 -24.83 14.90
C SER A 485 6.13 -24.12 13.98
N LEU A 486 7.32 -24.71 13.71
CA LEU A 486 8.27 -24.17 12.74
C LEU A 486 7.73 -24.27 11.31
N SER A 487 7.02 -25.35 10.97
CA SER A 487 6.34 -25.45 9.67
C SER A 487 5.28 -24.35 9.50
N ALA A 488 4.48 -24.09 10.54
CA ALA A 488 3.50 -23.01 10.49
C ALA A 488 4.17 -21.62 10.32
N LEU A 489 5.33 -21.39 10.94
CA LEU A 489 6.10 -20.16 10.74
C LEU A 489 6.66 -20.04 9.32
N LEU A 490 7.09 -21.15 8.72
CA LEU A 490 7.54 -21.16 7.32
C LEU A 490 6.38 -20.82 6.38
N ASP A 491 5.19 -21.35 6.63
CA ASP A 491 3.97 -21.03 5.86
C ASP A 491 3.63 -19.54 5.97
N ASP A 492 3.82 -18.93 7.14
CA ASP A 492 3.62 -17.49 7.31
C ASP A 492 4.61 -16.67 6.48
N PHE A 493 5.90 -17.02 6.52
CA PHE A 493 6.90 -16.36 5.69
C PHE A 493 6.59 -16.53 4.20
N ALA A 494 6.21 -17.73 3.78
CA ALA A 494 5.82 -18.02 2.40
C ALA A 494 4.64 -17.14 1.97
N TYR A 495 3.63 -17.01 2.84
CA TYR A 495 2.49 -16.14 2.60
C TYR A 495 2.89 -14.67 2.46
N VAL A 496 3.68 -14.14 3.42
CA VAL A 496 4.18 -12.76 3.38
C VAL A 496 4.96 -12.48 2.09
N PHE A 497 5.87 -13.36 1.73
CA PHE A 497 6.70 -13.22 0.53
C PHE A 497 5.89 -13.29 -0.75
N LYS A 498 4.91 -14.20 -0.83
CA LYS A 498 3.96 -14.26 -1.94
C LYS A 498 3.25 -12.93 -2.12
N ARG A 499 2.72 -12.34 -1.05
CA ARG A 499 2.04 -11.03 -1.11
C ARG A 499 3.00 -9.91 -1.54
N PHE A 500 4.25 -9.92 -1.07
CA PHE A 500 5.27 -8.96 -1.55
C PHE A 500 5.54 -9.12 -3.06
N GLY A 501 5.63 -10.35 -3.55
CA GLY A 501 5.82 -10.67 -4.97
C GLY A 501 4.66 -10.17 -5.84
N GLU A 502 3.41 -10.43 -5.42
CA GLU A 502 2.20 -9.97 -6.12
C GLU A 502 2.17 -8.43 -6.28
N LEU A 503 2.53 -7.71 -5.22
CA LEU A 503 2.59 -6.24 -5.24
C LEU A 503 3.64 -5.72 -6.22
N PHE A 504 4.83 -6.30 -6.18
CA PHE A 504 5.94 -5.88 -7.01
C PHE A 504 5.66 -6.17 -8.50
N HIS A 505 5.10 -7.35 -8.80
CA HIS A 505 4.71 -7.69 -10.17
C HIS A 505 3.62 -6.73 -10.69
N ARG A 506 2.59 -6.43 -9.90
CA ARG A 506 1.53 -5.51 -10.34
C ARG A 506 2.05 -4.11 -10.65
N GLN A 507 3.03 -3.61 -9.88
CA GLN A 507 3.69 -2.34 -10.17
C GLN A 507 4.52 -2.38 -11.47
N LEU A 508 5.28 -3.45 -11.71
CA LEU A 508 6.01 -3.64 -12.96
C LEU A 508 5.07 -3.67 -14.17
N SER A 509 3.93 -4.37 -14.05
CA SER A 509 2.90 -4.41 -15.09
C SER A 509 2.31 -3.02 -15.35
N ASN A 510 1.94 -2.27 -14.31
CA ASN A 510 1.39 -0.93 -14.45
C ASN A 510 2.38 0.05 -15.10
N ARG A 511 3.67 -0.03 -14.77
CA ARG A 511 4.74 0.78 -15.41
C ARG A 511 4.94 0.42 -16.88
N ARG A 512 4.86 -0.85 -17.25
CA ARG A 512 4.98 -1.31 -18.66
C ARG A 512 3.83 -0.76 -19.52
N VAL A 513 2.62 -0.68 -18.97
CA VAL A 513 1.45 -0.11 -19.68
C VAL A 513 1.59 1.41 -19.83
N ALA A 514 2.07 2.13 -18.81
CA ALA A 514 2.31 3.58 -18.89
C ALA A 514 3.45 3.96 -19.85
N GLY A 515 4.50 3.14 -19.95
CA GLY A 515 5.65 3.38 -20.84
C GLY A 515 5.40 3.14 -22.33
N SER A 516 4.26 2.57 -22.72
CA SER A 516 3.93 2.29 -24.12
C SER A 516 3.17 3.44 -24.83
N GLN A 517 2.99 4.61 -24.19
CA GLN A 517 2.27 5.75 -24.78
C GLN A 517 3.15 6.79 -25.50
N THR A 518 4.43 6.53 -25.77
CA THR A 518 5.26 7.43 -26.59
C THR A 518 5.29 7.04 -28.07
N THR A 519 4.58 7.86 -28.86
CA THR A 519 4.78 8.19 -30.29
C THR A 519 4.83 7.06 -31.32
N THR A 520 3.70 6.81 -31.98
CA THR A 520 3.69 6.49 -33.42
C THR A 520 2.50 7.20 -34.10
N ILE A 521 2.81 8.19 -34.94
CA ILE A 521 1.87 8.77 -35.89
C ILE A 521 1.75 7.78 -37.05
N GLY A 522 0.60 7.14 -37.20
CA GLY A 522 0.35 6.22 -38.32
C GLY A 522 -1.04 5.59 -38.28
N SER A 523 -1.90 6.06 -39.19
CA SER A 523 -3.24 5.55 -39.51
C SER A 523 -3.38 4.02 -39.45
N SER A 524 -4.26 3.51 -38.59
CA SER A 524 -5.40 2.64 -38.97
C SER A 524 -6.16 2.18 -37.72
N LYS A 525 -7.48 1.98 -37.88
CA LYS A 525 -8.48 1.59 -36.87
C LYS A 525 -7.93 0.61 -35.81
N ARG A 526 -7.93 1.05 -34.55
CA ARG A 526 -7.86 0.17 -33.38
C ARG A 526 -8.91 0.59 -32.36
N THR A 527 -9.72 -0.38 -31.96
CA THR A 527 -10.51 -0.40 -30.73
C THR A 527 -9.62 0.02 -29.56
N VAL A 528 -9.91 1.18 -28.99
CA VAL A 528 -9.34 1.65 -27.74
C VAL A 528 -10.42 1.43 -26.69
N SER A 529 -10.24 0.43 -25.83
CA SER A 529 -11.04 0.24 -24.63
C SER A 529 -10.11 -0.36 -23.58
N SER A 530 -9.66 0.46 -22.62
CA SER A 530 -9.21 0.00 -21.28
C SER A 530 -8.68 1.09 -20.34
N ALA A 531 -8.80 2.40 -20.63
CA ALA A 531 -8.35 3.44 -19.69
C ALA A 531 -9.36 4.56 -19.40
N GLU A 532 -10.44 4.69 -20.17
CA GLU A 532 -11.44 5.75 -19.98
C GLU A 532 -12.69 5.32 -19.19
N ASP A 533 -12.82 4.03 -18.85
CA ASP A 533 -14.05 3.44 -18.30
C ASP A 533 -14.05 3.25 -16.77
N CYS A 534 -13.15 3.86 -15.99
CA CYS A 534 -13.20 3.76 -14.52
C CYS A 534 -13.67 5.09 -13.90
N LEU A 535 -14.62 5.01 -12.96
CA LEU A 535 -15.16 6.18 -12.26
C LEU A 535 -14.09 6.88 -11.40
N VAL A 536 -13.17 6.09 -10.84
CA VAL A 536 -12.04 6.53 -10.03
C VAL A 536 -10.74 5.93 -10.54
N PRO A 537 -9.58 6.56 -10.26
CA PRO A 537 -8.28 5.98 -10.59
C PRO A 537 -8.09 4.59 -9.93
N PRO A 538 -7.30 3.70 -10.55
CA PRO A 538 -6.98 2.41 -9.94
C PRO A 538 -6.23 2.60 -8.62
N PHE A 539 -6.44 1.66 -7.70
CA PHE A 539 -5.91 1.75 -6.34
C PHE A 539 -4.38 1.81 -6.38
N GLY A 540 -3.85 2.94 -5.93
CA GLY A 540 -2.43 3.16 -5.78
C GLY A 540 -1.96 2.57 -4.45
N TRP A 541 -1.23 1.46 -4.53
CA TRP A 541 -0.64 0.86 -3.34
C TRP A 541 0.29 1.84 -2.62
N PRO A 542 0.21 1.93 -1.28
CA PRO A 542 0.86 2.97 -0.51
C PRO A 542 2.39 2.85 -0.53
N TYR A 543 2.91 1.63 -0.62
CA TYR A 543 4.34 1.35 -0.68
C TYR A 543 4.64 0.00 -1.32
N THR A 544 5.92 -0.22 -1.63
CA THR A 544 6.48 -1.54 -1.97
C THR A 544 7.66 -1.87 -1.07
N VAL A 545 7.76 -3.16 -0.73
CA VAL A 545 8.89 -3.71 0.03
C VAL A 545 9.98 -4.14 -0.95
N GLN A 546 11.18 -3.59 -0.78
CA GLN A 546 12.34 -3.88 -1.64
C GLN A 546 13.09 -5.12 -1.13
N GLN A 547 13.79 -5.80 -2.04
CA GLN A 547 14.59 -7.00 -1.70
C GLN A 547 15.66 -6.70 -0.64
N CYS A 548 16.29 -5.52 -0.68
CA CYS A 548 17.27 -5.09 0.33
C CYS A 548 16.66 -4.90 1.73
N GLU A 549 15.38 -4.53 1.83
CA GLU A 549 14.68 -4.35 3.11
C GLU A 549 14.36 -5.71 3.73
N VAL A 550 13.90 -6.67 2.92
CA VAL A 550 13.73 -8.06 3.37
C VAL A 550 15.07 -8.64 3.82
N TYR A 551 16.14 -8.42 3.05
CA TYR A 551 17.49 -8.83 3.42
C TYR A 551 17.90 -8.29 4.81
N ASN A 552 17.76 -7.00 5.04
CA ASN A 552 18.17 -6.35 6.28
C ASN A 552 17.31 -6.77 7.49
N HIS A 553 15.99 -6.88 7.33
CA HIS A 553 15.07 -7.15 8.45
C HIS A 553 14.91 -8.64 8.76
N VAL A 554 14.98 -9.53 7.76
CA VAL A 554 14.75 -10.97 7.94
C VAL A 554 16.06 -11.74 8.07
N PHE A 555 17.04 -11.48 7.21
CA PHE A 555 18.20 -12.37 7.05
C PHE A 555 19.48 -11.86 7.73
N LEU A 556 19.76 -10.56 7.66
CA LEU A 556 20.96 -9.97 8.27
C LEU A 556 20.99 -10.16 9.79
N THR A 557 19.83 -10.06 10.43
CA THR A 557 19.65 -10.27 11.87
C THR A 557 20.05 -11.67 12.36
N VAL A 558 20.04 -12.65 11.46
CA VAL A 558 20.28 -14.07 11.78
C VAL A 558 21.64 -14.57 11.29
N GLN A 559 22.30 -13.83 10.40
CA GLN A 559 23.54 -14.27 9.74
C GLN A 559 24.68 -14.63 10.72
N GLY A 560 24.69 -14.01 11.91
CA GLY A 560 25.68 -14.26 12.97
C GLY A 560 25.36 -15.43 13.92
N ASN A 561 24.21 -16.11 13.76
CA ASN A 561 23.85 -17.22 14.63
C ASN A 561 24.60 -18.51 14.22
N GLU A 562 25.17 -19.22 15.20
CA GLU A 562 25.94 -20.46 14.99
C GLU A 562 25.09 -21.73 15.08
N ASN A 563 23.86 -21.66 15.61
CA ASN A 563 23.00 -22.83 15.78
C ASN A 563 22.58 -23.44 14.42
N LYS A 564 22.79 -24.75 14.25
CA LYS A 564 22.49 -25.50 13.02
C LYS A 564 21.00 -25.50 12.68
N HIS A 565 20.11 -25.63 13.67
CA HIS A 565 18.66 -25.63 13.47
C HIS A 565 18.16 -24.28 12.95
N VAL A 566 18.67 -23.19 13.52
CA VAL A 566 18.36 -21.83 13.05
C VAL A 566 18.81 -21.66 11.60
N ARG A 567 20.06 -22.05 11.28
CA ARG A 567 20.59 -21.95 9.91
C ARG A 567 19.78 -22.77 8.90
N SER A 568 19.37 -23.99 9.26
CA SER A 568 18.55 -24.85 8.42
C SER A 568 17.17 -24.24 8.14
N PHE A 569 16.52 -23.69 9.17
CA PHE A 569 15.24 -23.00 9.01
C PHE A 569 15.35 -21.76 8.12
N PHE A 570 16.33 -20.88 8.37
CA PHE A 570 16.49 -19.65 7.57
C PHE A 570 16.98 -19.92 6.14
N TYR A 571 17.66 -21.05 5.91
CA TYR A 571 17.90 -21.55 4.56
C TYR A 571 16.57 -21.86 3.85
N ALA A 572 15.65 -22.57 4.50
CA ALA A 572 14.33 -22.87 3.91
C ALA A 572 13.52 -21.59 3.64
N VAL A 573 13.52 -20.63 4.57
CA VAL A 573 12.89 -19.30 4.41
C VAL A 573 13.49 -18.55 3.22
N LEU A 574 14.82 -18.57 3.05
CA LEU A 574 15.50 -17.91 1.92
C LEU A 574 15.16 -18.57 0.59
N VAL A 575 15.14 -19.89 0.54
CA VAL A 575 14.74 -20.64 -0.66
C VAL A 575 13.30 -20.30 -1.04
N GLU A 576 12.39 -20.22 -0.07
CA GLU A 576 10.99 -19.88 -0.31
C GLU A 576 10.81 -18.42 -0.76
N TYR A 577 11.59 -17.49 -0.21
CA TYR A 577 11.62 -16.11 -0.69
C TYR A 577 12.08 -16.04 -2.16
N ILE A 578 13.18 -16.70 -2.50
CA ILE A 578 13.70 -16.71 -3.88
C ILE A 578 12.69 -17.39 -4.83
N ARG A 579 12.04 -18.49 -4.41
CA ARG A 579 10.97 -19.13 -5.21
C ARG A 579 9.83 -18.16 -5.47
N SER A 580 9.38 -17.45 -4.44
CA SER A 580 8.32 -16.46 -4.57
C SER A 580 8.68 -15.35 -5.57
N LEU A 581 9.93 -14.86 -5.53
CA LEU A 581 10.41 -13.87 -6.51
C LEU A 581 10.40 -14.42 -7.95
N ILE A 582 10.88 -15.65 -8.14
CA ILE A 582 10.94 -16.30 -9.46
C ILE A 582 9.52 -16.58 -10.00
N GLU A 583 8.59 -17.02 -9.15
CA GLU A 583 7.19 -17.27 -9.51
C GLU A 583 6.51 -16.00 -10.05
N HIS A 584 6.87 -14.84 -9.51
CA HIS A 584 6.35 -13.53 -9.91
C HIS A 584 7.19 -12.83 -10.99
N GLU A 585 8.09 -13.55 -11.66
CA GLU A 585 8.99 -13.02 -12.71
C GLU A 585 9.88 -11.84 -12.26
N ILE A 586 10.27 -11.81 -10.99
CA ILE A 586 11.13 -10.78 -10.41
C ILE A 586 12.59 -11.24 -10.45
N SER A 587 13.50 -10.39 -10.93
CA SER A 587 14.93 -10.69 -10.90
C SER A 587 15.46 -10.68 -9.47
N VAL A 588 16.13 -11.75 -9.07
CA VAL A 588 16.69 -11.91 -7.72
C VAL A 588 18.00 -11.11 -7.60
N ASP A 589 18.12 -10.34 -6.53
CA ASP A 589 19.32 -9.54 -6.26
C ASP A 589 20.53 -10.42 -5.93
N HIS A 590 21.71 -9.97 -6.37
CA HIS A 590 22.95 -10.73 -6.19
C HIS A 590 23.26 -11.06 -4.72
N CYS A 591 22.96 -10.15 -3.79
CA CYS A 591 23.19 -10.33 -2.36
C CYS A 591 22.41 -11.53 -1.77
N LEU A 592 21.22 -11.84 -2.29
CA LEU A 592 20.43 -12.99 -1.85
C LEU A 592 21.05 -14.31 -2.32
N HIS A 593 21.58 -14.33 -3.55
CA HIS A 593 22.30 -15.48 -4.07
C HIS A 593 23.62 -15.74 -3.32
N GLU A 594 24.36 -14.67 -2.99
CA GLU A 594 25.57 -14.76 -2.18
C GLU A 594 25.28 -15.32 -0.78
N LEU A 595 24.19 -14.83 -0.16
CA LEU A 595 23.71 -15.31 1.14
C LEU A 595 23.37 -16.80 1.09
N LEU A 596 22.62 -17.24 0.07
CA LEU A 596 22.23 -18.64 -0.11
C LEU A 596 23.45 -19.56 -0.16
N ILE A 597 24.47 -19.19 -0.95
CA ILE A 597 25.72 -19.96 -1.06
C ILE A 597 26.45 -19.98 0.29
N SER A 598 26.50 -18.84 0.98
CA SER A 598 27.14 -18.76 2.29
C SER A 598 26.46 -19.64 3.34
N MET A 599 25.11 -19.71 3.33
CA MET A 599 24.34 -20.53 4.27
C MET A 599 24.53 -22.01 4.01
N VAL A 600 24.47 -22.45 2.75
CA VAL A 600 24.68 -23.87 2.41
C VAL A 600 26.12 -24.32 2.70
N ALA A 601 27.11 -23.48 2.42
CA ALA A 601 28.51 -23.78 2.74
C ALA A 601 28.73 -23.99 4.25
N ARG A 602 28.05 -23.20 5.11
CA ARG A 602 28.12 -23.35 6.57
C ARG A 602 27.33 -24.55 7.11
N LEU A 603 26.27 -24.98 6.42
CA LEU A 603 25.50 -26.18 6.78
C LEU A 603 26.18 -27.49 6.34
N GLU A 604 27.21 -27.39 5.48
CA GLU A 604 27.92 -28.53 4.86
C GLU A 604 27.01 -29.45 4.01
N GLU A 605 25.80 -28.99 3.66
CA GLU A 605 24.82 -29.74 2.87
C GLU A 605 24.95 -29.46 1.35
N TYR A 606 26.08 -29.86 0.77
CA TYR A 606 26.40 -29.57 -0.64
C TYR A 606 25.46 -30.19 -1.68
N ALA A 607 24.67 -31.21 -1.31
CA ALA A 607 23.62 -31.76 -2.17
C ALA A 607 22.53 -30.73 -2.46
N GLN A 608 22.21 -29.87 -1.48
CA GLN A 608 21.23 -28.80 -1.63
C GLN A 608 21.75 -27.70 -2.58
N LEU A 609 23.04 -27.37 -2.51
CA LEU A 609 23.68 -26.43 -3.44
C LEU A 609 23.55 -26.90 -4.89
N LEU A 610 23.77 -28.20 -5.13
CA LEU A 610 23.62 -28.78 -6.46
C LEU A 610 22.17 -28.67 -6.94
N TYR A 611 21.19 -28.95 -6.07
CA TYR A 611 19.78 -28.80 -6.39
C TYR A 611 19.41 -27.34 -6.71
N CYS A 612 19.89 -26.34 -5.95
CA CYS A 612 19.63 -24.92 -6.23
C CYS A 612 20.16 -24.47 -7.60
N ILE A 613 21.32 -24.99 -8.02
CA ILE A 613 21.89 -24.69 -9.35
C ILE A 613 21.09 -25.40 -10.45
N GLN A 614 20.74 -26.67 -10.26
CA GLN A 614 19.98 -27.46 -11.25
C GLN A 614 18.55 -26.95 -11.44
N SER A 615 17.90 -26.52 -10.36
CA SER A 615 16.54 -25.96 -10.36
C SER A 615 16.46 -24.52 -10.89
N ARG A 616 17.58 -23.92 -11.30
CA ARG A 616 17.72 -22.51 -11.72
C ARG A 616 17.28 -21.50 -10.65
N LEU A 617 17.31 -21.91 -9.39
CA LEU A 617 17.05 -21.03 -8.25
C LEU A 617 18.18 -20.01 -8.07
N LEU A 618 19.41 -20.40 -8.43
CA LEU A 618 20.54 -19.49 -8.61
C LEU A 618 20.61 -19.05 -10.07
N ALA A 619 20.49 -17.75 -10.33
CA ALA A 619 20.74 -17.22 -11.66
C ALA A 619 22.23 -17.37 -12.02
N ASP A 620 22.53 -17.69 -13.27
CA ASP A 620 23.91 -17.71 -13.73
C ASP A 620 24.47 -16.29 -13.63
N SER A 621 25.51 -16.08 -12.81
CA SER A 621 26.20 -14.79 -12.75
C SER A 621 27.70 -14.97 -12.48
N LYS A 622 28.49 -14.03 -12.99
CA LYS A 622 29.94 -14.00 -12.78
C LYS A 622 30.33 -14.03 -11.29
N PRO A 623 29.78 -13.19 -10.40
CA PRO A 623 30.20 -13.19 -9.00
C PRO A 623 29.80 -14.49 -8.27
N ILE A 624 28.66 -15.11 -8.60
CA ILE A 624 28.27 -16.42 -8.08
C ILE A 624 29.28 -17.51 -8.48
N ALA A 625 29.72 -17.51 -9.74
CA ALA A 625 30.72 -18.47 -10.21
C ALA A 625 32.07 -18.30 -9.50
N LEU A 626 32.50 -17.05 -9.25
CA LEU A 626 33.72 -16.78 -8.49
C LEU A 626 33.59 -17.24 -7.03
N GLN A 627 32.43 -17.06 -6.40
CA GLN A 627 32.16 -17.56 -5.06
C GLN A 627 32.18 -19.09 -5.01
N LEU A 628 31.61 -19.78 -6.00
CA LEU A 628 31.69 -21.23 -6.11
C LEU A 628 33.14 -21.73 -6.31
N LEU A 629 33.99 -21.00 -7.04
CA LEU A 629 35.41 -21.32 -7.15
C LEU A 629 36.13 -21.20 -5.81
N SER A 630 35.77 -20.21 -4.98
CA SER A 630 36.34 -20.10 -3.63
C SER A 630 35.98 -21.29 -2.73
N LEU A 631 34.86 -21.96 -2.99
CA LEU A 631 34.40 -23.15 -2.26
C LEU A 631 35.03 -24.46 -2.76
N GLU A 632 35.81 -24.44 -3.85
CA GLU A 632 36.41 -25.64 -4.45
C GLU A 632 37.32 -26.39 -3.48
N SER A 633 37.97 -25.70 -2.55
CA SER A 633 38.85 -26.33 -1.55
C SER A 633 38.08 -27.23 -0.58
N VAL A 634 36.80 -26.94 -0.33
CA VAL A 634 35.94 -27.69 0.60
C VAL A 634 35.02 -28.64 -0.16
N TYR A 635 34.50 -28.22 -1.31
CA TYR A 635 33.64 -29.02 -2.19
C TYR A 635 34.18 -29.01 -3.63
N PRO A 636 34.99 -30.00 -4.03
CA PRO A 636 35.67 -30.02 -5.34
C PRO A 636 34.72 -29.91 -6.54
N ALA A 637 33.48 -30.39 -6.41
CA ALA A 637 32.48 -30.29 -7.48
C ALA A 637 31.97 -28.85 -7.71
N ALA A 638 32.06 -27.93 -6.73
CA ALA A 638 31.76 -26.51 -6.93
C ALA A 638 32.64 -25.89 -8.02
N GLY A 639 33.90 -26.33 -8.09
CA GLY A 639 34.85 -25.84 -9.08
C GLY A 639 34.44 -26.17 -10.53
N GLN A 640 33.77 -27.30 -10.76
CA GLN A 640 33.25 -27.66 -12.08
C GLN A 640 31.93 -26.93 -12.37
N LEU A 641 31.05 -26.82 -11.37
CA LEU A 641 29.78 -26.08 -11.48
C LEU A 641 29.99 -24.61 -11.83
N ALA A 642 31.00 -23.97 -11.23
CA ALA A 642 31.40 -22.61 -11.53
C ALA A 642 31.85 -22.45 -12.99
N ILE A 643 32.65 -23.39 -13.51
CA ILE A 643 33.10 -23.38 -14.91
C ILE A 643 31.91 -23.58 -15.85
N ASP A 644 30.99 -24.48 -15.53
CA ASP A 644 29.81 -24.73 -16.36
C ASP A 644 28.86 -23.53 -16.36
N MET A 645 28.74 -22.82 -15.23
CA MET A 645 28.01 -21.55 -15.11
C MET A 645 28.65 -20.44 -15.97
N LEU A 646 29.97 -20.26 -15.88
CA LEU A 646 30.70 -19.27 -16.71
C LEU A 646 30.61 -19.60 -18.21
N LYS A 647 30.60 -20.88 -18.59
CA LYS A 647 30.42 -21.30 -20.00
C LYS A 647 29.02 -20.97 -20.53
N ARG A 648 27.98 -21.04 -19.68
CA ARG A 648 26.60 -20.62 -20.04
C ARG A 648 26.50 -19.10 -20.19
N LEU A 649 27.29 -18.34 -19.42
CA LEU A 649 27.44 -16.90 -19.58
C LEU A 649 28.28 -16.59 -20.83
N ASN A 650 27.62 -16.40 -21.97
CA ASN A 650 28.30 -16.18 -23.25
C ASN A 650 29.31 -15.01 -23.28
N PHE A 651 29.24 -14.08 -22.32
CA PHE A 651 30.12 -12.91 -22.20
C PHE A 651 31.33 -13.12 -21.27
N SER A 652 31.42 -14.19 -20.48
CA SER A 652 32.49 -14.42 -19.48
C SER A 652 33.61 -15.34 -19.97
N ASN A 653 33.98 -15.23 -21.25
CA ASN A 653 34.86 -16.19 -21.92
C ASN A 653 36.31 -16.13 -21.46
N GLU A 654 36.81 -14.93 -21.20
CA GLU A 654 38.21 -14.72 -20.79
C GLU A 654 38.41 -15.28 -19.38
N GLU A 655 37.42 -15.12 -18.51
CA GLU A 655 37.42 -15.65 -17.15
C GLU A 655 37.36 -17.18 -17.13
N VAL A 656 36.61 -17.83 -18.03
CA VAL A 656 36.64 -19.30 -18.17
C VAL A 656 38.07 -19.76 -18.47
N VAL A 657 38.76 -19.06 -19.37
CA VAL A 657 40.14 -19.41 -19.74
C VAL A 657 41.09 -19.19 -18.57
N GLU A 658 41.02 -18.04 -17.89
CA GLU A 658 41.81 -17.76 -16.68
C GLU A 658 41.63 -18.83 -15.61
N VAL A 659 40.38 -19.20 -15.31
CA VAL A 659 40.06 -20.23 -14.31
C VAL A 659 40.63 -21.60 -14.73
N LEU A 660 40.53 -21.98 -16.01
CA LEU A 660 41.12 -23.23 -16.51
C LEU A 660 42.65 -23.22 -16.46
N LEU A 661 43.29 -22.06 -16.66
CA LEU A 661 44.74 -21.90 -16.54
C LEU A 661 45.20 -21.97 -15.08
N LEU A 662 44.47 -21.35 -14.16
CA LEU A 662 44.72 -21.46 -12.71
C LEU A 662 44.61 -22.92 -12.22
N LYS A 663 43.71 -23.71 -12.79
CA LYS A 663 43.56 -25.15 -12.49
C LYS A 663 44.57 -26.05 -13.20
N HIS A 664 45.54 -25.50 -13.93
CA HIS A 664 46.49 -26.24 -14.76
C HIS A 664 45.84 -27.14 -15.85
N LYS A 665 44.58 -26.88 -16.22
CA LYS A 665 43.86 -27.62 -17.27
C LYS A 665 44.10 -27.01 -18.65
N PHE A 666 45.37 -26.91 -19.04
CA PHE A 666 45.79 -26.20 -20.25
C PHE A 666 45.16 -26.75 -21.55
N MET A 667 44.97 -28.07 -21.66
CA MET A 667 44.36 -28.67 -22.84
C MET A 667 42.85 -28.39 -22.95
N GLU A 668 42.13 -28.30 -21.83
CA GLU A 668 40.72 -27.89 -21.82
C GLU A 668 40.59 -26.40 -22.15
N ALA A 669 41.50 -25.56 -21.64
CA ALA A 669 41.57 -24.14 -21.98
C ALA A 669 41.80 -23.93 -23.49
N LEU A 670 42.76 -24.66 -24.09
CA LEU A 670 43.02 -24.60 -25.53
C LEU A 670 41.81 -25.07 -26.35
N ARG A 671 41.18 -26.18 -25.96
CA ARG A 671 39.94 -26.67 -26.62
C ARG A 671 38.81 -25.65 -26.54
N PHE A 672 38.64 -24.97 -25.41
CA PHE A 672 37.63 -23.94 -25.25
C PHE A 672 37.91 -22.73 -26.16
N CYS A 673 39.16 -22.27 -26.22
CA CYS A 673 39.56 -21.18 -27.11
C CYS A 673 39.37 -21.54 -28.59
N LEU A 674 39.53 -22.81 -28.97
CA LEU A 674 39.24 -23.25 -30.34
C LEU A 674 37.77 -23.15 -30.74
N MET A 675 36.87 -23.37 -29.79
CA MET A 675 35.43 -23.22 -30.03
C MET A 675 35.02 -21.75 -30.17
N ARG A 676 35.88 -20.80 -29.76
CA ARG A 676 35.63 -19.36 -29.69
C ARG A 676 36.85 -18.55 -30.18
N PRO A 677 37.07 -18.45 -31.52
CA PRO A 677 38.31 -17.91 -32.10
C PRO A 677 38.62 -16.44 -31.77
N HIS A 678 37.62 -15.67 -31.33
CA HIS A 678 37.79 -14.26 -30.92
C HIS A 678 38.68 -14.11 -29.68
N LEU A 679 38.80 -15.14 -28.83
CA LEU A 679 39.63 -15.11 -27.62
C LEU A 679 41.14 -15.09 -27.92
N PHE A 680 41.53 -15.59 -29.09
CA PHE A 680 42.92 -15.51 -29.55
C PHE A 680 43.28 -14.13 -30.14
N ARG A 681 42.29 -13.25 -30.33
CA ARG A 681 42.48 -11.88 -30.85
C ARG A 681 42.36 -10.80 -29.76
N SER A 682 42.17 -11.18 -28.50
CA SER A 682 42.10 -10.23 -27.39
C SER A 682 43.47 -9.52 -27.20
N PRO A 683 43.49 -8.30 -26.62
CA PRO A 683 44.68 -7.46 -26.54
C PRO A 683 45.81 -8.02 -25.65
N ASP A 684 45.56 -9.05 -24.84
CA ASP A 684 46.45 -9.52 -23.77
C ASP A 684 47.43 -10.63 -24.15
N ASP A 685 47.63 -10.92 -25.44
CA ASP A 685 48.68 -11.87 -25.90
C ASP A 685 48.56 -13.25 -25.21
N LEU A 686 47.30 -13.69 -25.00
CA LEU A 686 46.91 -14.93 -24.31
C LEU A 686 47.76 -16.17 -24.69
N PRO A 687 48.12 -16.42 -25.96
CA PRO A 687 49.02 -17.53 -26.34
C PRO A 687 50.36 -17.54 -25.59
N LYS A 688 50.98 -16.38 -25.41
CA LYS A 688 52.28 -16.26 -24.72
C LYS A 688 52.13 -16.54 -23.22
N ARG A 689 51.02 -16.12 -22.62
CA ARG A 689 50.72 -16.36 -21.20
C ARG A 689 50.47 -17.84 -20.92
N ILE A 690 49.71 -18.53 -21.77
CA ILE A 690 49.46 -19.97 -21.66
C ILE A 690 50.78 -20.76 -21.74
N LEU A 691 51.65 -20.43 -22.69
CA LEU A 691 52.96 -21.08 -22.83
C LEU A 691 53.85 -20.85 -21.60
N LYS A 692 53.87 -19.64 -21.05
CA LYS A 692 54.65 -19.31 -19.83
C LYS A 692 54.12 -20.08 -18.61
N LEU A 693 52.81 -20.13 -18.42
CA LEU A 693 52.19 -20.86 -17.31
C LEU A 693 52.39 -22.38 -17.44
N ALA A 694 52.34 -22.93 -18.66
CA ALA A 694 52.62 -24.35 -18.92
C ALA A 694 54.10 -24.72 -18.66
N LEU A 695 55.03 -23.79 -18.90
CA LEU A 695 56.44 -23.97 -18.55
C LEU A 695 56.64 -23.92 -17.03
N GLN A 696 55.93 -23.01 -16.34
CA GLN A 696 56.00 -22.87 -14.87
C GLN A 696 55.34 -24.02 -14.11
N SER A 697 54.39 -24.75 -14.71
CA SER A 697 53.76 -25.92 -14.07
C SER A 697 54.68 -27.15 -13.93
N GLY A 698 55.86 -27.16 -14.56
CA GLY A 698 56.88 -28.19 -14.37
C GLY A 698 56.61 -29.55 -15.04
N ASP A 699 55.41 -29.78 -15.58
CA ASP A 699 55.08 -31.00 -16.34
C ASP A 699 55.55 -30.92 -17.80
N LYS A 700 56.58 -31.70 -18.11
CA LYS A 700 57.21 -31.81 -19.43
C LYS A 700 56.21 -32.21 -20.53
N LEU A 701 55.27 -33.11 -20.24
CA LEU A 701 54.34 -33.62 -21.26
C LEU A 701 53.29 -32.55 -21.62
N THR A 702 52.80 -31.82 -20.61
CA THR A 702 51.83 -30.75 -20.81
C THR A 702 52.44 -29.56 -21.55
N PHE A 703 53.66 -29.14 -21.21
CA PHE A 703 54.38 -28.12 -21.96
C PHE A 703 54.62 -28.54 -23.42
N TYR A 704 54.99 -29.80 -23.66
CA TYR A 704 55.17 -30.32 -25.02
C TYR A 704 53.89 -30.24 -25.85
N ASN A 705 52.75 -30.67 -25.29
CA ASN A 705 51.47 -30.68 -25.98
C ASN A 705 50.95 -29.26 -26.27
N VAL A 706 51.12 -28.32 -25.34
CA VAL A 706 50.74 -26.91 -25.51
C VAL A 706 51.63 -26.23 -26.55
N TYR A 707 52.94 -26.46 -26.52
CA TYR A 707 53.88 -25.90 -27.50
C TYR A 707 53.60 -26.42 -28.91
N ARG A 708 53.44 -27.74 -29.06
CA ARG A 708 53.12 -28.39 -30.34
C ARG A 708 51.78 -27.93 -30.90
N PHE A 709 50.80 -27.64 -30.05
CA PHE A 709 49.51 -27.09 -30.46
C PHE A 709 49.64 -25.73 -31.16
N PHE A 710 50.42 -24.80 -30.60
CA PHE A 710 50.64 -23.48 -31.20
C PHE A 710 51.55 -23.56 -32.43
N TYR A 711 52.56 -24.45 -32.42
CA TYR A 711 53.44 -24.68 -33.56
C TYR A 711 52.68 -25.20 -34.79
N LEU A 712 51.82 -26.21 -34.62
CA LEU A 712 51.04 -26.80 -35.71
C LEU A 712 49.96 -25.86 -36.29
N ARG A 713 49.56 -24.82 -35.56
CA ARG A 713 48.52 -23.86 -35.99
C ARG A 713 49.07 -22.51 -36.44
N GLN A 714 50.39 -22.40 -36.59
CA GLN A 714 51.07 -21.22 -37.12
C GLN A 714 50.55 -20.83 -38.52
N GLU A 715 50.18 -21.82 -39.34
CA GLU A 715 49.62 -21.62 -40.68
C GLU A 715 48.15 -21.12 -40.68
N SER A 716 47.45 -21.21 -39.54
CA SER A 716 46.02 -20.88 -39.40
C SER A 716 45.75 -19.46 -38.85
N GLY A 717 46.78 -18.64 -38.70
CA GLY A 717 46.66 -17.23 -38.27
C GLY A 717 46.67 -16.99 -36.75
N LEU A 718 47.12 -17.94 -35.91
CA LEU A 718 47.43 -17.69 -34.49
C LEU A 718 48.88 -17.21 -34.33
N SER A 719 49.16 -16.37 -33.32
CA SER A 719 50.51 -15.84 -33.08
C SER A 719 51.51 -16.97 -32.81
N ALA A 720 52.66 -16.94 -33.49
CA ALA A 720 53.74 -17.90 -33.27
C ALA A 720 54.21 -17.91 -31.80
N PRO A 721 54.68 -19.06 -31.28
CA PRO A 721 55.35 -19.11 -29.99
C PRO A 721 56.52 -18.12 -29.96
N CYS A 722 56.66 -17.36 -28.87
CA CYS A 722 57.76 -16.39 -28.72
C CYS A 722 59.13 -17.10 -28.81
N GLU A 723 60.13 -16.49 -29.47
CA GLU A 723 61.48 -17.06 -29.67
C GLU A 723 62.11 -17.59 -28.37
N GLU A 724 61.86 -16.91 -27.24
CA GLU A 724 62.32 -17.32 -25.92
C GLU A 724 61.76 -18.68 -25.47
N MET A 725 60.51 -18.98 -25.82
CA MET A 725 59.85 -20.24 -25.47
C MET A 725 60.26 -21.38 -26.41
N THR A 726 60.55 -21.06 -27.68
CA THR A 726 61.13 -21.98 -28.65
C THR A 726 62.55 -22.40 -28.25
N ALA A 727 63.37 -21.47 -27.75
CA ALA A 727 64.69 -21.80 -27.21
C ALA A 727 64.60 -22.75 -26.01
N LYS A 728 63.69 -22.50 -25.06
CA LYS A 728 63.48 -23.38 -23.89
C LYS A 728 62.90 -24.75 -24.26
N PHE A 729 62.05 -24.84 -25.28
CA PHE A 729 61.56 -26.12 -25.79
C PHE A 729 62.68 -26.96 -26.43
N LYS A 730 63.55 -26.33 -27.23
CA LYS A 730 64.73 -26.99 -27.82
C LYS A 730 65.70 -27.50 -26.76
N ASP A 731 65.90 -26.74 -25.69
CA ASP A 731 66.74 -27.13 -24.55
C ASP A 731 66.16 -28.34 -23.79
N MET A 732 64.83 -28.42 -23.63
CA MET A 732 64.18 -29.48 -22.87
C MET A 732 63.90 -30.78 -23.64
N PHE A 733 63.65 -30.73 -24.96
CA PHE A 733 63.22 -31.89 -25.78
C PHE A 733 64.10 -32.17 -27.00
N GLY A 734 65.09 -31.33 -27.28
CA GLY A 734 66.01 -31.45 -28.41
C GLY A 734 65.46 -30.85 -29.71
N GLU A 735 66.37 -30.39 -30.58
CA GLU A 735 66.02 -29.70 -31.84
C GLU A 735 65.23 -30.55 -32.83
N ALA A 736 65.31 -31.88 -32.74
CA ALA A 736 64.63 -32.80 -33.67
C ALA A 736 63.10 -32.88 -33.47
N MET A 737 62.55 -32.32 -32.38
CA MET A 737 61.12 -32.29 -32.09
C MET A 737 60.46 -30.93 -32.33
N CYS A 738 61.22 -29.93 -32.78
CA CYS A 738 60.73 -28.58 -33.08
C CYS A 738 60.02 -28.53 -34.43
#